data_AF-A0A3M1KSD8-F1
#
_entry.id   AF-A0A3M1KSD8-F1
#
_cell.length_a   1.000
_cell.length_b   1.000
_cell.length_c   1.000
_cell.angle_alpha   90.00
_cell.angle_beta   90.00
_cell.angle_gamma   90.00
#
_symmetry.space_group_name_H-M   'P 1'
#
loop_
_entity.id
_entity.type
_entity.pdbx_description
1 polymer ?
#
loop_
_entity_poly.entity_id
_entity_poly.type
_entity_poly.pdbx_seq_one_letter_code
_entity_poly.pdbx_strand_id
1 'polypeptide(L)'
;MEVDTALKLVDNAVFNKLGRHLSGPEETILRGTWEGMTYEQMAENSQYSLNYLMRDIGPKFWRILSVALAENITKTNLRTVLARQFKSGLGNLSVAASWGAAPTATLVKEVDPFVISRDIANWRRKKEPKNNFKQPEETVAVDHAPDWNEAPSLSNLYGREQELEQLKNWLKDGNTNLITIQGLVGSGKTALARQIAEEMQEEFDVVVWRSLNRMPSLTELLVKLLRKLSPSSFGTQNDLISYLIDAMREYRCLIILDGLEDILQPGQLSGTYQPNYQEYAELFRRVGQESHQSCMIVTTLENPKEVSFLAGEQAKVKTLPLTGIDVDAAQTMLQQEGLEINPSGAALINRYQGNPSALKLIARIIRELFHGNVAEFLAHEALVFGDISKLIDKAWQRLSPLEQEILNWLVIEGKPMTLGEIQQDLTLNVSQGELLEALISIRHRGLIASETAEGKSLFSLPTIVTEYVANHLIGQISGENSGITSTEESIELSLSNSNPAFVNLSKWSRHNFEAGWQPLESLFTSPAKILPSLRSTYPLRGDDTIKRCKYFRLNKGSETAELALLVAINNDSRNKYNIRVQIHPWGDAMHLPDSVSLSLLNEAGQVLRTVTSNAQDNCIQLPLFRGETGEKFSVQINWGESTMQEDFSI
;
A
#
# COMPACT_ATOMS: atom_id res chain seq x y z
N MET A 1 -43.02 31.37 -20.57
CA MET A 1 -41.70 30.79 -20.86
C MET A 1 -41.76 30.18 -22.25
N GLU A 2 -40.85 30.57 -23.13
CA GLU A 2 -40.77 30.03 -24.49
C GLU A 2 -40.28 28.58 -24.50
N VAL A 3 -40.62 27.82 -25.55
CA VAL A 3 -40.34 26.38 -25.68
C VAL A 3 -38.83 26.11 -25.60
N ASP A 4 -38.01 26.92 -26.27
CA ASP A 4 -36.55 26.73 -26.31
C ASP A 4 -35.88 27.00 -24.96
N THR A 5 -36.42 27.93 -24.18
CA THR A 5 -35.97 28.17 -22.80
C THR A 5 -36.34 26.98 -21.89
N ALA A 6 -37.53 26.41 -22.08
CA ALA A 6 -37.94 25.22 -21.35
C ALA A 6 -37.05 24.01 -21.66
N LEU A 7 -36.70 23.82 -22.94
CA LEU A 7 -35.78 22.78 -23.40
C LEU A 7 -34.41 22.91 -22.77
N LYS A 8 -33.78 24.08 -22.84
CA LYS A 8 -32.45 24.29 -22.25
C LYS A 8 -32.44 24.02 -20.74
N LEU A 9 -33.50 24.42 -20.04
CA LEU A 9 -33.61 24.18 -18.60
C LEU A 9 -33.71 22.69 -18.30
N VAL A 10 -34.57 21.97 -19.04
CA VAL A 10 -34.75 20.54 -18.87
C VAL A 10 -33.49 19.77 -19.26
N ASP A 11 -32.85 20.13 -20.37
CA ASP A 11 -31.62 19.50 -20.84
C ASP A 11 -30.47 19.68 -19.85
N ASN A 12 -30.30 20.88 -19.29
CA ASN A 12 -29.31 21.13 -18.23
C ASN A 12 -29.62 20.36 -16.95
N ALA A 13 -30.89 20.26 -16.55
CA ALA A 13 -31.28 19.47 -15.37
C ALA A 13 -30.98 17.98 -15.56
N VAL A 14 -31.22 17.46 -16.76
CA VAL A 14 -30.90 16.08 -17.13
C VAL A 14 -29.37 15.88 -17.21
N PHE A 15 -28.62 16.81 -17.79
CA PHE A 15 -27.16 16.74 -17.86
C PHE A 15 -26.51 16.77 -16.48
N ASN A 16 -26.92 17.68 -15.60
CA ASN A 16 -26.36 17.78 -14.25
C ASN A 16 -26.65 16.53 -13.41
N LYS A 17 -27.76 15.83 -13.65
CA LYS A 17 -28.14 14.65 -12.85
C LYS A 17 -27.70 13.32 -13.46
N LEU A 18 -27.63 13.22 -14.79
CA LEU A 18 -27.41 11.97 -15.53
C LEU A 18 -26.21 12.01 -16.47
N GLY A 19 -25.50 13.14 -16.59
CA GLY A 19 -24.29 13.30 -17.41
C GLY A 19 -24.51 13.20 -18.93
N ARG A 20 -25.76 13.30 -19.40
CA ARG A 20 -26.11 13.26 -20.84
C ARG A 20 -27.15 14.33 -21.19
N HIS A 21 -27.18 14.71 -22.47
CA HIS A 21 -28.22 15.58 -23.03
C HIS A 21 -29.47 14.78 -23.46
N LEU A 22 -30.56 15.51 -23.72
CA LEU A 22 -31.80 14.97 -24.30
C LEU A 22 -31.53 14.38 -25.69
N SER A 23 -32.21 13.28 -25.99
CA SER A 23 -32.21 12.68 -27.33
C SER A 23 -33.28 13.32 -28.21
N GLY A 24 -33.12 13.22 -29.54
CA GLY A 24 -34.09 13.76 -30.51
C GLY A 24 -35.57 13.39 -30.26
N PRO A 25 -35.91 12.13 -29.91
CA PRO A 25 -37.29 11.76 -29.53
C PRO A 25 -37.76 12.42 -28.21
N GLU A 26 -36.88 12.55 -27.21
CA GLU A 26 -37.20 13.20 -25.93
C GLU A 26 -37.46 14.70 -26.13
N GLU A 27 -36.66 15.37 -26.95
CA GLU A 27 -36.89 16.76 -27.34
C GLU A 27 -38.22 16.92 -28.11
N THR A 28 -38.53 15.98 -29.01
CA THR A 28 -39.79 15.99 -29.78
C THR A 28 -41.00 15.90 -28.84
N ILE A 29 -40.96 15.00 -27.85
CA ILE A 29 -42.02 14.87 -26.84
C ILE A 29 -42.10 16.13 -25.98
N LEU A 30 -40.96 16.72 -25.61
CA LEU A 30 -40.93 17.93 -24.80
C LEU A 30 -41.55 19.12 -25.55
N ARG A 31 -41.13 19.37 -26.80
CA ARG A 31 -41.68 20.41 -27.68
C ARG A 31 -43.16 20.22 -27.92
N GLY A 32 -43.56 19.03 -28.36
CA GLY A 32 -44.97 18.74 -28.62
C GLY A 32 -45.83 18.88 -27.37
N THR A 33 -45.33 18.51 -26.20
CA THR A 33 -46.04 18.71 -24.93
C THR A 33 -46.13 20.19 -24.57
N TRP A 34 -45.07 20.95 -24.82
CA TRP A 34 -45.04 22.40 -24.65
C TRP A 34 -45.94 23.15 -25.62
N GLU A 35 -46.34 22.52 -26.73
CA GLU A 35 -47.29 23.08 -27.71
C GLU A 35 -48.70 22.52 -27.55
N GLY A 36 -48.87 21.43 -26.80
CA GLY A 36 -50.19 20.89 -26.41
C GLY A 36 -50.67 19.81 -27.36
N MET A 37 -49.76 19.30 -28.19
CA MET A 37 -50.03 18.27 -29.17
C MET A 37 -50.31 16.92 -28.50
N THR A 38 -51.15 16.11 -29.12
CA THR A 38 -51.29 14.69 -28.76
C THR A 38 -50.07 13.90 -29.27
N TYR A 39 -49.89 12.65 -28.83
CA TYR A 39 -48.75 11.87 -29.34
C TYR A 39 -48.94 11.51 -30.82
N GLU A 40 -50.18 11.42 -31.29
CA GLU A 40 -50.55 11.22 -32.70
C GLU A 40 -50.00 12.37 -33.53
N GLN A 41 -50.28 13.60 -33.10
CA GLN A 41 -49.80 14.82 -33.78
C GLN A 41 -48.27 14.95 -33.72
N MET A 42 -47.62 14.55 -32.62
CA MET A 42 -46.15 14.53 -32.54
C MET A 42 -45.52 13.52 -33.51
N ALA A 43 -46.17 12.37 -33.68
CA ALA A 43 -45.69 11.33 -34.59
C ALA A 43 -45.90 11.73 -36.05
N GLU A 44 -47.03 12.35 -36.40
CA GLU A 44 -47.28 12.87 -37.74
C GLU A 44 -46.29 13.98 -38.14
N ASN A 45 -45.84 14.78 -37.17
CA ASN A 45 -44.92 15.90 -37.38
C ASN A 45 -43.44 15.54 -37.13
N SER A 46 -43.08 14.26 -36.98
CA SER A 46 -41.69 13.84 -36.76
C SER A 46 -41.37 12.55 -37.53
N GLN A 47 -40.09 12.14 -37.48
CA GLN A 47 -39.65 10.88 -38.09
C GLN A 47 -40.00 9.65 -37.22
N TYR A 48 -40.71 9.84 -36.11
CA TYR A 48 -40.95 8.80 -35.10
C TYR A 48 -42.40 8.31 -35.13
N SER A 49 -42.61 7.00 -35.04
CA SER A 49 -43.96 6.44 -34.99
C SER A 49 -44.69 6.77 -33.68
N LEU A 50 -46.03 6.83 -33.73
CA LEU A 50 -46.90 7.05 -32.57
C LEU A 50 -46.60 6.09 -31.43
N ASN A 51 -46.46 4.79 -31.73
CA ASN A 51 -46.18 3.79 -30.71
C ASN A 51 -44.81 4.00 -30.08
N TYR A 52 -43.80 4.39 -30.87
CA TYR A 52 -42.46 4.68 -30.37
C TYR A 52 -42.42 5.91 -29.46
N LEU A 53 -43.17 6.97 -29.77
CA LEU A 53 -43.23 8.14 -28.90
C LEU A 53 -44.09 7.90 -27.65
N MET A 54 -45.27 7.30 -27.80
CA MET A 54 -46.26 7.20 -26.72
C MET A 54 -45.99 6.06 -25.73
N ARG A 55 -45.60 4.88 -26.21
CA ARG A 55 -45.47 3.68 -25.36
C ARG A 55 -44.04 3.43 -24.89
N ASP A 56 -43.10 3.91 -25.68
CA ASP A 56 -41.71 3.50 -25.63
C ASP A 56 -40.85 4.61 -25.00
N ILE A 57 -40.79 5.79 -25.62
CA ILE A 57 -40.00 6.92 -25.12
C ILE A 57 -40.76 7.70 -24.02
N GLY A 58 -42.04 8.04 -24.24
CA GLY A 58 -42.81 8.94 -23.38
C GLY A 58 -42.79 8.58 -21.89
N PRO A 59 -43.22 7.39 -21.46
CA PRO A 59 -43.26 7.02 -20.04
C PRO A 59 -41.89 7.11 -19.36
N LYS A 60 -40.82 6.79 -20.08
CA LYS A 60 -39.44 6.84 -19.57
C LYS A 60 -38.95 8.26 -19.42
N PHE A 61 -39.22 9.07 -20.43
CA PHE A 61 -38.87 10.49 -20.43
C PHE A 61 -39.48 11.19 -19.22
N TRP A 62 -40.77 10.97 -18.94
CA TRP A 62 -41.44 11.56 -17.77
C TRP A 62 -40.84 11.09 -16.43
N ARG A 63 -40.42 9.83 -16.32
CA ARG A 63 -39.72 9.33 -15.12
C ARG A 63 -38.35 9.99 -14.93
N ILE A 64 -37.58 10.14 -16.02
CA ILE A 64 -36.28 10.81 -16.00
C ILE A 64 -36.45 12.27 -15.55
N LEU A 65 -37.42 12.99 -16.13
CA LEU A 65 -37.69 14.36 -15.72
C LEU A 65 -38.13 14.46 -14.28
N SER A 66 -38.89 13.48 -13.80
CA SER A 66 -39.34 13.49 -12.41
C SER A 66 -38.17 13.39 -11.42
N VAL A 67 -37.14 12.63 -11.79
CA VAL A 67 -35.92 12.47 -11.00
C VAL A 67 -35.03 13.71 -11.13
N ALA A 68 -34.83 14.21 -12.35
CA ALA A 68 -33.96 15.34 -12.62
C ALA A 68 -34.47 16.63 -11.95
N LEU A 69 -35.79 16.80 -11.85
CA LEU A 69 -36.43 17.97 -11.24
C LEU A 69 -36.94 17.72 -9.81
N ALA A 70 -36.70 16.52 -9.27
CA ALA A 70 -37.13 16.09 -7.93
C ALA A 70 -38.64 16.29 -7.64
N GLU A 71 -39.49 16.16 -8.65
CA GLU A 71 -40.94 16.33 -8.57
C GLU A 71 -41.63 15.42 -9.58
N ASN A 72 -42.85 14.94 -9.34
CA ASN A 72 -43.55 14.08 -10.32
C ASN A 72 -43.97 14.87 -11.57
N ILE A 73 -43.29 14.62 -12.70
CA ILE A 73 -43.54 15.23 -14.00
C ILE A 73 -44.31 14.27 -14.90
N THR A 74 -45.36 14.79 -15.52
CA THR A 74 -46.19 14.14 -16.54
C THR A 74 -46.47 15.12 -17.67
N LYS A 75 -47.01 14.61 -18.78
CA LYS A 75 -47.37 15.43 -19.94
C LYS A 75 -48.30 16.61 -19.60
N THR A 76 -49.18 16.45 -18.60
CA THR A 76 -50.19 17.45 -18.25
C THR A 76 -49.72 18.50 -17.25
N ASN A 77 -48.71 18.20 -16.43
CA ASN A 77 -48.22 19.12 -15.39
C ASN A 77 -46.83 19.73 -15.69
N LEU A 78 -46.15 19.29 -16.74
CA LEU A 78 -44.81 19.78 -17.11
C LEU A 78 -44.73 21.31 -17.16
N ARG A 79 -45.69 21.96 -17.86
CA ARG A 79 -45.65 23.42 -18.05
C ARG A 79 -45.81 24.18 -16.73
N THR A 80 -46.69 23.70 -15.86
CA THR A 80 -46.96 24.38 -14.57
C THR A 80 -45.78 24.21 -13.63
N VAL A 81 -45.17 23.02 -13.58
CA VAL A 81 -43.98 22.76 -12.76
C VAL A 81 -42.78 23.58 -13.23
N LEU A 82 -42.50 23.59 -14.54
CA LEU A 82 -41.38 24.36 -15.07
C LEU A 82 -41.59 25.88 -14.96
N ALA A 83 -42.81 26.37 -15.14
CA ALA A 83 -43.12 27.78 -14.92
C ALA A 83 -42.99 28.20 -13.43
N ARG A 84 -43.25 27.28 -12.49
CA ARG A 84 -43.06 27.51 -11.05
C ARG A 84 -41.59 27.54 -10.68
N GLN A 85 -40.81 26.54 -11.12
CA GLN A 85 -39.35 26.44 -10.93
C GLN A 85 -38.63 27.68 -11.49
N PHE A 86 -39.08 28.18 -12.63
CA PHE A 86 -38.54 29.40 -13.24
C PHE A 86 -38.89 30.68 -12.43
N LYS A 87 -40.07 30.74 -11.79
CA LYS A 87 -40.48 31.87 -10.94
C LYS A 87 -39.89 31.84 -9.53
N SER A 88 -39.50 30.67 -9.03
CA SER A 88 -38.90 30.51 -7.68
C SER A 88 -37.39 30.84 -7.62
N GLY A 89 -36.78 31.26 -8.72
CA GLY A 89 -35.46 31.92 -8.73
C GLY A 89 -34.26 31.00 -8.52
N LEU A 90 -33.61 30.64 -9.63
CA LEU A 90 -32.17 30.35 -9.67
C LEU A 90 -31.39 31.63 -9.33
N GLY A 91 -31.25 31.92 -8.04
CA GLY A 91 -30.24 32.82 -7.51
C GLY A 91 -29.14 32.01 -6.83
N ASN A 92 -27.92 32.14 -7.35
CA ASN A 92 -26.64 31.64 -6.80
C ASN A 92 -26.34 30.14 -6.98
N LEU A 93 -25.74 29.81 -8.13
CA LEU A 93 -24.74 28.74 -8.24
C LEU A 93 -23.35 29.39 -8.26
N SER A 94 -22.82 29.69 -7.08
CA SER A 94 -21.39 29.88 -6.87
C SER A 94 -21.01 29.51 -5.43
N VAL A 95 -20.15 28.49 -5.32
CA VAL A 95 -19.19 28.19 -4.23
C VAL A 95 -19.75 28.09 -2.79
N ALA A 96 -19.75 26.86 -2.23
CA ALA A 96 -19.08 26.49 -0.98
C ALA A 96 -19.68 25.22 -0.34
N ALA A 97 -18.82 24.50 0.36
CA ALA A 97 -19.06 23.23 1.04
C ALA A 97 -19.95 23.33 2.31
N SER A 98 -20.40 22.15 2.74
CA SER A 98 -20.72 21.74 4.12
C SER A 98 -22.11 22.05 4.73
N TRP A 99 -22.78 20.92 5.02
CA TRP A 99 -23.77 20.56 6.07
C TRP A 99 -24.98 21.44 6.45
N GLY A 100 -26.15 20.78 6.48
CA GLY A 100 -27.02 20.78 7.66
C GLY A 100 -28.50 21.19 7.50
N ALA A 101 -29.38 20.24 7.84
CA ALA A 101 -30.80 20.36 8.24
C ALA A 101 -31.91 20.39 7.16
N ALA A 102 -32.85 19.46 7.34
CA ALA A 102 -34.12 19.32 6.61
C ALA A 102 -35.14 20.42 7.00
N PRO A 103 -36.17 20.62 6.15
CA PRO A 103 -37.48 20.21 6.65
C PRO A 103 -38.37 19.46 5.64
N THR A 104 -39.26 18.70 6.27
CA THR A 104 -40.27 17.74 5.86
C THR A 104 -41.31 18.27 4.84
N ALA A 105 -41.53 17.53 3.75
CA ALA A 105 -42.85 17.38 3.12
C ALA A 105 -42.93 16.16 2.18
N THR A 106 -43.62 15.12 2.67
CA THR A 106 -44.42 14.11 1.95
C THR A 106 -43.70 13.10 1.02
N LEU A 107 -43.50 11.91 1.61
CA LEU A 107 -43.02 10.65 1.03
C LEU A 107 -43.60 10.32 -0.36
N VAL A 108 -42.81 10.52 -1.40
CA VAL A 108 -42.87 9.69 -2.61
C VAL A 108 -41.89 8.55 -2.37
N LYS A 109 -42.33 7.28 -2.49
CA LYS A 109 -41.46 6.10 -2.39
C LYS A 109 -40.21 6.33 -3.23
N GLU A 110 -39.04 6.36 -2.60
CA GLU A 110 -37.75 6.52 -3.27
C GLU A 110 -37.60 5.42 -4.32
N VAL A 111 -37.59 5.83 -5.59
CA VAL A 111 -37.18 4.96 -6.69
C VAL A 111 -35.67 5.14 -6.82
N ASP A 112 -34.93 4.09 -6.48
CA ASP A 112 -33.47 4.06 -6.55
C ASP A 112 -32.97 4.46 -7.96
N PRO A 113 -32.11 5.49 -8.08
CA PRO A 113 -31.49 5.90 -9.34
C PRO A 113 -30.80 4.76 -10.09
N PHE A 114 -30.33 3.73 -9.38
CA PHE A 114 -29.68 2.54 -9.95
C PHE A 114 -30.67 1.61 -10.68
N VAL A 115 -31.91 1.51 -10.20
CA VAL A 115 -32.99 0.75 -10.87
C VAL A 115 -33.38 1.43 -12.18
N ILE A 116 -33.36 2.76 -12.21
CA ILE A 116 -33.65 3.54 -13.42
C ILE A 116 -32.57 3.33 -14.49
N SER A 117 -31.29 3.32 -14.10
CA SER A 117 -30.17 3.04 -15.00
C SER A 117 -30.21 1.62 -15.59
N ARG A 118 -30.58 0.61 -14.80
CA ARG A 118 -30.81 -0.78 -15.27
C ARG A 118 -32.01 -0.93 -16.20
N ASP A 119 -33.12 -0.25 -15.92
CA ASP A 119 -34.33 -0.28 -16.77
C ASP A 119 -34.13 0.42 -18.11
N ILE A 120 -33.28 1.46 -18.14
CA ILE A 120 -32.88 2.15 -19.38
C ILE A 120 -31.93 1.26 -20.21
N ALA A 121 -30.97 0.58 -19.56
CA ALA A 121 -30.04 -0.34 -20.21
C ALA A 121 -30.71 -1.60 -20.79
N ASN A 122 -31.75 -2.12 -20.14
CA ASN A 122 -32.49 -3.31 -20.60
C ASN A 122 -33.44 -3.01 -21.77
N TRP A 123 -33.80 -1.75 -22.00
CA TRP A 123 -34.84 -1.41 -22.97
C TRP A 123 -34.32 -1.12 -24.38
N ARG A 124 -33.10 -0.59 -24.54
CA ARG A 124 -32.44 -0.49 -25.86
C ARG A 124 -32.28 -1.85 -26.58
N ARG A 125 -32.47 -2.98 -25.86
CA ARG A 125 -32.35 -4.33 -26.40
C ARG A 125 -33.58 -4.85 -27.17
N LYS A 126 -34.73 -4.16 -27.18
CA LYS A 126 -35.94 -4.66 -27.87
C LYS A 126 -36.45 -3.70 -28.94
N LYS A 127 -35.98 -3.97 -30.17
CA LYS A 127 -36.50 -3.58 -31.50
C LYS A 127 -36.19 -2.17 -31.99
N GLU A 128 -35.10 -2.07 -32.75
CA GLU A 128 -35.11 -1.30 -34.01
C GLU A 128 -35.20 -2.30 -35.19
N PRO A 129 -36.04 -2.05 -36.20
CA PRO A 129 -36.08 -2.84 -37.42
C PRO A 129 -34.86 -2.50 -38.30
N LYS A 130 -34.20 -3.54 -38.83
CA LYS A 130 -33.07 -3.43 -39.76
C LYS A 130 -33.48 -2.61 -40.99
N ASN A 131 -32.97 -1.39 -41.12
CA ASN A 131 -32.97 -0.67 -42.39
C ASN A 131 -31.58 -0.78 -43.01
N ASN A 132 -31.50 -1.51 -44.13
CA ASN A 132 -30.33 -1.61 -44.99
C ASN A 132 -30.09 -0.27 -45.68
N PHE A 133 -29.10 0.50 -45.21
CA PHE A 133 -28.38 1.47 -46.03
C PHE A 133 -26.90 1.32 -45.73
N LYS A 134 -26.14 0.82 -46.72
CA LYS A 134 -24.68 0.94 -46.73
C LYS A 134 -24.35 2.43 -46.81
N GLN A 135 -23.84 3.01 -45.74
CA GLN A 135 -23.01 4.20 -45.84
C GLN A 135 -21.55 3.76 -46.03
N PRO A 136 -20.72 4.52 -46.76
CA PRO A 136 -19.32 4.17 -46.93
C PRO A 136 -18.63 4.30 -45.57
N GLU A 137 -18.00 3.21 -45.11
CA GLU A 137 -17.05 3.27 -44.00
C GLU A 137 -15.88 4.17 -44.42
N GLU A 138 -15.87 5.42 -43.97
CA GLU A 138 -14.64 6.18 -43.86
C GLU A 138 -13.77 5.46 -42.82
N THR A 139 -12.79 4.72 -43.31
CA THR A 139 -11.72 4.12 -42.50
C THR A 139 -10.91 5.27 -41.89
N VAL A 140 -11.25 5.64 -40.67
CA VAL A 140 -10.39 6.50 -39.84
C VAL A 140 -9.10 5.72 -39.62
N ALA A 141 -8.02 6.14 -40.28
CA ALA A 141 -6.72 5.48 -40.16
C ALA A 141 -6.29 5.41 -38.68
N VAL A 142 -5.79 4.24 -38.25
CA VAL A 142 -5.23 4.08 -36.90
C VAL A 142 -4.01 4.99 -36.78
N ASP A 143 -4.00 5.81 -35.74
CA ASP A 143 -2.87 6.71 -35.46
C ASP A 143 -1.71 5.89 -34.89
N HIS A 144 -0.72 5.61 -35.74
CA HIS A 144 0.49 4.86 -35.42
C HIS A 144 1.46 5.60 -34.49
N ALA A 145 1.23 6.88 -34.17
CA ALA A 145 2.08 7.60 -33.23
C ALA A 145 1.99 6.97 -31.82
N PRO A 146 3.12 6.71 -31.14
CA PRO A 146 3.09 6.22 -29.76
C PRO A 146 2.31 7.14 -28.82
N ASP A 147 1.52 6.56 -27.91
CA ASP A 147 0.81 7.30 -26.88
C ASP A 147 1.59 7.27 -25.55
N TRP A 148 2.43 8.29 -25.38
CA TRP A 148 3.28 8.50 -24.20
C TRP A 148 2.66 9.41 -23.13
N ASN A 149 1.37 9.76 -23.21
CA ASN A 149 0.78 10.82 -22.35
C ASN A 149 0.93 10.55 -20.84
N GLU A 150 0.92 9.28 -20.44
CA GLU A 150 1.08 8.85 -19.04
C GLU A 150 2.48 8.27 -18.75
N ALA A 151 3.38 8.27 -19.75
CA ALA A 151 4.70 7.68 -19.64
C ALA A 151 5.68 8.66 -18.97
N PRO A 152 6.58 8.18 -18.10
CA PRO A 152 7.64 9.02 -17.57
C PRO A 152 8.65 9.38 -18.66
N SER A 153 9.42 10.44 -18.41
CA SER A 153 10.55 10.81 -19.26
C SER A 153 11.61 9.71 -19.26
N LEU A 154 12.32 9.57 -20.38
CA LEU A 154 13.49 8.70 -20.46
C LEU A 154 14.54 9.12 -19.43
N SER A 155 15.17 8.13 -18.81
CA SER A 155 16.20 8.32 -17.80
C SER A 155 17.36 7.37 -18.06
N ASN A 156 18.56 7.73 -17.60
CA ASN A 156 19.74 6.87 -17.76
C ASN A 156 19.50 5.52 -17.06
N LEU A 157 19.62 4.45 -17.84
CA LEU A 157 19.73 3.07 -17.36
C LEU A 157 21.20 2.70 -17.22
N TYR A 158 21.52 1.95 -16.17
CA TYR A 158 22.87 1.52 -15.84
C TYR A 158 22.86 0.02 -15.60
N GLY A 159 23.75 -0.74 -16.25
CA GLY A 159 23.93 -2.17 -15.97
C GLY A 159 22.67 -3.00 -16.22
N ARG A 160 21.84 -2.61 -17.20
CA ARG A 160 20.59 -3.30 -17.56
C ARG A 160 20.62 -3.89 -18.96
N GLU A 161 21.82 -4.04 -19.53
CA GLU A 161 22.01 -4.53 -20.89
C GLU A 161 21.50 -5.96 -21.03
N GLN A 162 21.72 -6.82 -20.03
CA GLN A 162 21.24 -8.21 -20.05
C GLN A 162 19.72 -8.28 -20.02
N GLU A 163 19.08 -7.52 -19.13
CA GLU A 163 17.63 -7.45 -19.01
C GLU A 163 16.98 -6.84 -20.25
N LEU A 164 17.58 -5.80 -20.84
CA LEU A 164 17.12 -5.20 -22.09
C LEU A 164 17.20 -6.21 -23.25
N GLU A 165 18.33 -6.90 -23.41
CA GLU A 165 18.47 -7.91 -24.46
C GLU A 165 17.49 -9.08 -24.26
N GLN A 166 17.25 -9.50 -23.02
CA GLN A 166 16.25 -10.52 -22.71
C GLN A 166 14.83 -10.06 -23.10
N LEU A 167 14.46 -8.82 -22.78
CA LEU A 167 13.17 -8.25 -23.16
C LEU A 167 13.03 -8.15 -24.68
N LYS A 168 14.07 -7.68 -25.39
CA LYS A 168 14.10 -7.64 -26.87
C LYS A 168 13.86 -9.02 -27.46
N ASN A 169 14.56 -10.03 -26.94
CA ASN A 169 14.42 -11.41 -27.42
C ASN A 169 12.98 -11.90 -27.24
N TRP A 170 12.37 -11.69 -26.08
CA TRP A 170 10.98 -12.08 -25.85
C TRP A 170 9.98 -11.34 -26.74
N LEU A 171 10.19 -10.04 -26.98
CA LEU A 171 9.31 -9.25 -27.86
C LEU A 171 9.46 -9.64 -29.34
N LYS A 172 10.63 -10.08 -29.77
CA LYS A 172 10.91 -10.51 -31.15
C LYS A 172 10.47 -11.94 -31.44
N ASP A 173 10.46 -12.81 -30.43
CA ASP A 173 10.06 -14.22 -30.56
C ASP A 173 8.63 -14.42 -31.10
N GLY A 174 7.76 -13.41 -30.95
CA GLY A 174 6.37 -13.45 -31.47
C GLY A 174 5.46 -14.45 -30.75
N ASN A 175 5.98 -15.17 -29.74
CA ASN A 175 5.25 -16.11 -28.90
C ASN A 175 5.11 -15.61 -27.44
N THR A 176 5.52 -14.37 -27.14
CA THR A 176 5.36 -13.77 -25.81
C THR A 176 4.23 -12.76 -25.80
N ASN A 177 3.15 -13.07 -25.07
CA ASN A 177 1.95 -12.24 -24.99
C ASN A 177 1.98 -11.26 -23.82
N LEU A 178 2.55 -11.65 -22.69
CA LEU A 178 2.56 -10.88 -21.45
C LEU A 178 3.91 -11.00 -20.78
N ILE A 179 4.52 -9.87 -20.44
CA ILE A 179 5.76 -9.79 -19.70
C ILE A 179 5.50 -8.99 -18.43
N THR A 180 5.87 -9.51 -17.27
CA THR A 180 5.89 -8.72 -16.04
C THR A 180 7.32 -8.39 -15.63
N ILE A 181 7.59 -7.11 -15.36
CA ILE A 181 8.85 -6.66 -14.76
C ILE A 181 8.57 -6.47 -13.28
N GLN A 182 9.14 -7.35 -12.46
CA GLN A 182 8.83 -7.48 -11.04
C GLN A 182 10.02 -7.09 -10.18
N GLY A 183 9.81 -6.41 -9.04
CA GLY A 183 10.91 -6.09 -8.12
C GLY A 183 10.57 -4.98 -7.14
N LEU A 184 11.47 -4.73 -6.18
CA LEU A 184 11.28 -3.73 -5.14
C LEU A 184 11.12 -2.31 -5.72
N VAL A 185 10.53 -1.39 -4.95
CA VAL A 185 10.48 0.03 -5.34
C VAL A 185 11.90 0.55 -5.55
N GLY A 186 12.08 1.36 -6.59
CA GLY A 186 13.37 1.95 -6.93
C GLY A 186 14.34 1.06 -7.70
N SER A 187 14.00 -0.21 -7.99
CA SER A 187 14.86 -1.12 -8.77
C SER A 187 15.02 -0.73 -10.24
N GLY A 188 14.18 0.18 -10.76
CA GLY A 188 14.24 0.68 -12.14
C GLY A 188 13.23 0.05 -13.10
N LYS A 189 12.20 -0.66 -12.61
CA LYS A 189 11.19 -1.35 -13.45
C LYS A 189 10.56 -0.44 -14.52
N THR A 190 10.07 0.72 -14.08
CA THR A 190 9.42 1.71 -14.94
C THR A 190 10.39 2.30 -15.97
N ALA A 191 11.63 2.59 -15.56
CA ALA A 191 12.66 3.08 -16.48
C ALA A 191 13.01 2.03 -17.54
N LEU A 192 13.16 0.76 -17.13
CA LEU A 192 13.42 -0.36 -18.04
C LEU A 192 12.27 -0.56 -19.04
N ALA A 193 11.01 -0.55 -18.56
CA ALA A 193 9.82 -0.63 -19.41
C ALA A 193 9.75 0.54 -20.40
N ARG A 194 10.08 1.75 -19.96
CA ARG A 194 10.09 2.95 -20.82
C ARG A 194 11.16 2.87 -21.90
N GLN A 195 12.35 2.40 -21.56
CA GLN A 195 13.47 2.24 -22.49
C GLN A 195 13.19 1.17 -23.54
N ILE A 196 12.76 -0.02 -23.13
CA ILE A 196 12.46 -1.09 -24.11
C ILE A 196 11.32 -0.68 -25.04
N ALA A 197 10.32 0.03 -24.53
CA ALA A 197 9.21 0.52 -25.34
C ALA A 197 9.68 1.57 -26.37
N GLU A 198 10.66 2.42 -26.03
CA GLU A 198 11.29 3.34 -26.99
C GLU A 198 12.08 2.59 -28.06
N GLU A 199 12.93 1.65 -27.65
CA GLU A 199 13.83 0.91 -28.56
C GLU A 199 13.07 -0.01 -29.52
N MET A 200 11.90 -0.51 -29.10
CA MET A 200 11.09 -1.43 -29.89
C MET A 200 9.91 -0.75 -30.59
N GLN A 201 9.72 0.57 -30.46
CA GLN A 201 8.48 1.23 -30.94
C GLN A 201 8.22 1.05 -32.43
N GLU A 202 9.26 0.99 -33.26
CA GLU A 202 9.13 0.83 -34.72
C GLU A 202 8.76 -0.61 -35.14
N GLU A 203 8.88 -1.58 -34.23
CA GLU A 203 8.53 -3.00 -34.46
C GLU A 203 7.06 -3.31 -34.12
N PHE A 204 6.28 -2.30 -33.71
CA PHE A 204 4.87 -2.41 -33.35
C PHE A 204 4.05 -1.36 -34.09
N ASP A 205 2.86 -1.74 -34.53
CA ASP A 205 1.93 -0.84 -35.24
C ASP A 205 1.39 0.24 -34.30
N VAL A 206 1.23 -0.08 -33.01
CA VAL A 206 0.73 0.84 -31.98
C VAL A 206 1.46 0.60 -30.66
N VAL A 207 1.96 1.67 -30.05
CA VAL A 207 2.54 1.64 -28.70
C VAL A 207 1.70 2.51 -27.76
N VAL A 208 1.27 1.95 -26.63
CA VAL A 208 0.43 2.66 -25.66
C VAL A 208 0.93 2.45 -24.24
N TRP A 209 1.14 3.55 -23.53
CA TRP A 209 1.44 3.53 -22.10
C TRP A 209 0.24 3.96 -21.26
N ARG A 210 -0.06 3.21 -20.18
CA ARG A 210 -1.06 3.57 -19.17
C ARG A 210 -0.53 3.33 -17.77
N SER A 211 -0.87 4.22 -16.85
CA SER A 211 -0.55 4.09 -15.42
C SER A 211 -1.74 3.49 -14.67
N LEU A 212 -1.44 2.54 -13.78
CA LEU A 212 -2.39 1.95 -12.84
C LEU A 212 -2.35 2.64 -11.47
N ASN A 213 -1.46 3.61 -11.26
CA ASN A 213 -1.25 4.27 -9.97
C ASN A 213 -2.45 5.08 -9.46
N ARG A 214 -3.37 5.46 -10.36
CA ARG A 214 -4.64 6.12 -10.01
C ARG A 214 -5.81 5.15 -9.89
N MET A 215 -5.52 3.85 -9.87
CA MET A 215 -6.49 2.76 -9.77
C MET A 215 -7.67 2.92 -10.75
N PRO A 216 -7.43 3.01 -12.06
CA PRO A 216 -8.53 3.10 -13.02
C PRO A 216 -9.37 1.82 -12.99
N SER A 217 -10.69 1.95 -13.08
CA SER A 217 -11.55 0.78 -13.30
C SER A 217 -11.14 0.08 -14.61
N LEU A 218 -11.34 -1.23 -14.70
CA LEU A 218 -11.00 -1.98 -15.92
C LEU A 218 -11.70 -1.38 -17.15
N THR A 219 -12.96 -1.00 -17.01
CA THR A 219 -13.73 -0.37 -18.10
C THR A 219 -13.09 0.94 -18.56
N GLU A 220 -12.65 1.79 -17.63
CA GLU A 220 -11.97 3.05 -17.98
C GLU A 220 -10.67 2.81 -18.74
N LEU A 221 -9.85 1.87 -18.25
CA LEU A 221 -8.60 1.48 -18.91
C LEU A 221 -8.87 0.96 -20.32
N LEU A 222 -9.78 -0.01 -20.46
CA LEU A 222 -10.10 -0.61 -21.75
C LEU A 222 -10.62 0.43 -22.74
N VAL A 223 -11.52 1.32 -22.34
CA VAL A 223 -12.01 2.40 -23.20
C VAL A 223 -10.86 3.31 -23.67
N LYS A 224 -9.92 3.65 -22.79
CA LYS A 224 -8.73 4.46 -23.14
C LYS A 224 -7.77 3.74 -24.08
N LEU A 225 -7.59 2.43 -23.93
CA LEU A 225 -6.76 1.61 -24.83
C LEU A 225 -7.43 1.49 -26.20
N LEU A 226 -8.70 1.10 -26.22
CA LEU A 226 -9.48 0.86 -27.44
C LEU A 226 -9.63 2.10 -28.31
N ARG A 227 -9.81 3.30 -27.72
CA ARG A 227 -9.81 4.56 -28.47
C ARG A 227 -8.53 4.78 -29.29
N LYS A 228 -7.40 4.28 -28.82
CA LYS A 228 -6.11 4.39 -29.51
C LYS A 228 -5.90 3.24 -30.50
N LEU A 229 -6.25 2.01 -30.09
CA LEU A 229 -5.98 0.80 -30.85
C LEU A 229 -6.95 0.54 -32.01
N SER A 230 -8.23 0.95 -31.88
CA SER A 230 -9.23 0.78 -32.94
C SER A 230 -10.38 1.81 -32.75
N PRO A 231 -10.18 3.08 -33.15
CA PRO A 231 -11.15 4.15 -32.91
C PRO A 231 -12.52 3.93 -33.57
N SER A 232 -12.63 3.02 -34.54
CA SER A 232 -13.82 2.79 -35.36
C SER A 232 -14.79 1.72 -34.83
N SER A 233 -14.44 0.96 -33.79
CA SER A 233 -15.00 -0.40 -33.63
C SER A 233 -15.61 -0.77 -32.27
N PHE A 234 -16.04 0.18 -31.41
CA PHE A 234 -16.58 -0.20 -30.09
C PHE A 234 -17.94 0.44 -29.77
N GLY A 235 -19.01 -0.36 -29.92
CA GLY A 235 -20.37 0.01 -29.54
C GLY A 235 -20.63 -0.05 -28.03
N THR A 236 -21.72 0.58 -27.56
CA THR A 236 -22.03 0.75 -26.12
C THR A 236 -22.41 -0.51 -25.33
N GLN A 237 -22.32 -1.71 -25.92
CA GLN A 237 -22.52 -3.00 -25.24
C GLN A 237 -21.76 -4.09 -25.99
N ASN A 238 -20.61 -4.55 -25.49
CA ASN A 238 -20.12 -5.95 -25.55
C ASN A 238 -18.71 -6.02 -24.97
N ASP A 239 -18.36 -7.22 -24.46
CA ASP A 239 -17.10 -7.62 -23.84
C ASP A 239 -15.86 -6.86 -24.34
N LEU A 240 -15.48 -5.79 -23.61
CA LEU A 240 -14.37 -4.89 -23.96
C LEU A 240 -13.03 -5.62 -24.01
N ILE A 241 -12.87 -6.74 -23.30
CA ILE A 241 -11.66 -7.55 -23.37
C ILE A 241 -11.60 -8.27 -24.71
N SER A 242 -12.71 -8.87 -25.19
CA SER A 242 -12.74 -9.48 -26.54
C SER A 242 -12.37 -8.47 -27.62
N TYR A 243 -12.92 -7.27 -27.52
CA TYR A 243 -12.59 -6.17 -28.42
C TYR A 243 -11.12 -5.76 -28.39
N LEU A 244 -10.51 -5.73 -27.20
CA LEU A 244 -9.08 -5.49 -27.07
C LEU A 244 -8.26 -6.62 -27.73
N ILE A 245 -8.64 -7.88 -27.48
CA ILE A 245 -7.96 -9.03 -28.07
C ILE A 245 -8.07 -9.02 -29.60
N ASP A 246 -9.23 -8.66 -30.15
CA ASP A 246 -9.42 -8.54 -31.60
C ASP A 246 -8.55 -7.43 -32.18
N ALA A 247 -8.46 -6.27 -31.52
CA ALA A 247 -7.52 -5.22 -31.92
C ALA A 247 -6.05 -5.69 -31.82
N MET A 248 -5.69 -6.46 -30.79
CA MET A 248 -4.35 -7.05 -30.62
C MET A 248 -4.01 -8.16 -31.63
N ARG A 249 -5.03 -8.73 -32.30
CA ARG A 249 -4.88 -9.66 -33.43
C ARG A 249 -4.73 -8.90 -34.74
N GLU A 250 -5.51 -7.85 -34.93
CA GLU A 250 -5.49 -7.03 -36.16
C GLU A 250 -4.20 -6.22 -36.26
N TYR A 251 -3.78 -5.59 -35.17
CA TYR A 251 -2.57 -4.77 -35.08
C TYR A 251 -1.57 -5.40 -34.10
N ARG A 252 -0.28 -5.30 -34.42
CA ARG A 252 0.82 -5.67 -33.53
C ARG A 252 1.05 -4.55 -32.52
N CYS A 253 0.45 -4.69 -31.34
CA CYS A 253 0.44 -3.64 -30.32
C CYS A 253 1.46 -3.93 -29.20
N LEU A 254 2.11 -2.89 -28.70
CA LEU A 254 2.87 -2.92 -27.44
C LEU A 254 2.14 -2.09 -26.39
N ILE A 255 1.58 -2.76 -25.38
CA ILE A 255 0.82 -2.10 -24.31
C ILE A 255 1.64 -2.15 -23.03
N ILE A 256 1.91 -1.00 -22.42
CA ILE A 256 2.61 -0.91 -21.15
C ILE A 256 1.65 -0.47 -20.06
N LEU A 257 1.53 -1.28 -19.00
CA LEU A 257 0.78 -0.97 -17.79
C LEU A 257 1.74 -0.79 -16.61
N ASP A 258 1.88 0.43 -16.11
CA ASP A 258 2.84 0.75 -15.05
C ASP A 258 2.18 0.79 -13.67
N GLY A 259 2.75 0.06 -12.70
CA GLY A 259 2.38 0.11 -11.28
C GLY A 259 1.17 -0.74 -10.89
N LEU A 260 1.13 -2.00 -11.32
CA LEU A 260 0.00 -2.91 -11.06
C LEU A 260 -0.32 -3.11 -9.57
N GLU A 261 0.66 -3.02 -8.69
CA GLU A 261 0.44 -3.27 -7.26
C GLU A 261 -0.64 -2.36 -6.64
N ASP A 262 -0.90 -1.19 -7.23
CA ASP A 262 -1.87 -0.23 -6.69
C ASP A 262 -3.33 -0.72 -6.82
N ILE A 263 -3.63 -1.69 -7.69
CA ILE A 263 -4.96 -2.34 -7.76
C ILE A 263 -5.03 -3.68 -6.99
N LEU A 264 -3.91 -4.11 -6.42
CA LEU A 264 -3.81 -5.30 -5.58
C LEU A 264 -3.99 -4.93 -4.09
N GLN A 265 -4.58 -5.83 -3.31
CA GLN A 265 -5.02 -5.63 -1.94
C GLN A 265 -3.84 -5.65 -0.95
N PRO A 266 -3.57 -4.54 -0.23
CA PRO A 266 -2.63 -4.54 0.88
C PRO A 266 -3.11 -5.40 2.06
N GLY A 267 -2.18 -5.92 2.85
CA GLY A 267 -2.46 -6.71 4.04
C GLY A 267 -2.81 -8.18 3.77
N GLN A 268 -2.57 -8.67 2.55
CA GLN A 268 -2.91 -10.01 2.09
C GLN A 268 -1.72 -10.67 1.41
N LEU A 269 -1.78 -11.99 1.22
CA LEU A 269 -0.81 -12.69 0.39
C LEU A 269 -0.82 -12.15 -1.05
N SER A 270 0.35 -12.22 -1.69
CA SER A 270 0.60 -11.63 -3.00
C SER A 270 -0.39 -12.06 -4.06
N GLY A 271 -0.71 -11.12 -4.96
CA GLY A 271 -1.58 -11.34 -6.10
C GLY A 271 -3.08 -11.32 -5.83
N THR A 272 -3.51 -10.93 -4.62
CA THR A 272 -4.93 -10.72 -4.29
C THR A 272 -5.36 -9.33 -4.76
N TYR A 273 -6.45 -9.21 -5.52
CA TYR A 273 -6.99 -7.92 -5.98
C TYR A 273 -7.79 -7.20 -4.90
N GLN A 274 -7.79 -5.86 -4.96
CA GLN A 274 -8.74 -5.05 -4.19
C GLN A 274 -10.19 -5.30 -4.63
N PRO A 275 -11.18 -5.05 -3.74
CA PRO A 275 -12.58 -5.01 -4.14
C PRO A 275 -12.81 -4.10 -5.34
N ASN A 276 -13.58 -4.59 -6.33
CA ASN A 276 -13.91 -3.93 -7.60
C ASN A 276 -12.81 -3.96 -8.68
N TYR A 277 -11.67 -4.59 -8.43
CA TYR A 277 -10.59 -4.75 -9.42
C TYR A 277 -10.38 -6.20 -9.86
N GLN A 278 -11.19 -7.15 -9.39
CA GLN A 278 -11.05 -8.57 -9.72
C GLN A 278 -11.22 -8.86 -11.22
N GLU A 279 -11.90 -7.99 -11.96
CA GLU A 279 -12.09 -8.14 -13.41
C GLU A 279 -10.76 -8.09 -14.18
N TYR A 280 -9.73 -7.44 -13.63
CA TYR A 280 -8.38 -7.45 -14.21
C TYR A 280 -7.78 -8.85 -14.32
N ALA A 281 -8.18 -9.78 -13.45
CA ALA A 281 -7.76 -11.19 -13.54
C ALA A 281 -8.14 -11.81 -14.90
N GLU A 282 -9.31 -11.46 -15.42
CA GLU A 282 -9.77 -11.96 -16.72
C GLU A 282 -9.00 -11.31 -17.87
N LEU A 283 -8.68 -10.01 -17.77
CA LEU A 283 -7.83 -9.33 -18.76
C LEU A 283 -6.48 -10.04 -18.89
N PHE A 284 -5.76 -10.22 -17.78
CA PHE A 284 -4.42 -10.83 -17.80
C PHE A 284 -4.46 -12.30 -18.23
N ARG A 285 -5.49 -13.05 -17.83
CA ARG A 285 -5.68 -14.43 -18.27
C ARG A 285 -5.86 -14.51 -19.79
N ARG A 286 -6.76 -13.71 -20.35
CA ARG A 286 -7.07 -13.74 -21.79
C ARG A 286 -5.91 -13.24 -22.63
N VAL A 287 -5.25 -12.15 -22.24
CA VAL A 287 -4.03 -11.68 -22.90
C VAL A 287 -2.94 -12.77 -22.83
N GLY A 288 -2.72 -13.38 -21.66
CA GLY A 288 -1.69 -14.41 -21.51
C GLY A 288 -1.93 -15.71 -22.28
N GLN A 289 -3.19 -16.07 -22.56
CA GLN A 289 -3.55 -17.38 -23.13
C GLN A 289 -3.99 -17.33 -24.60
N GLU A 290 -4.72 -16.30 -25.02
CA GLU A 290 -5.28 -16.25 -26.37
C GLU A 290 -4.21 -15.95 -27.42
N SER A 291 -4.43 -16.45 -28.64
CA SER A 291 -3.53 -16.16 -29.76
C SER A 291 -3.74 -14.73 -30.28
N HIS A 292 -2.68 -13.94 -30.28
CA HIS A 292 -2.55 -12.62 -30.87
C HIS A 292 -1.06 -12.33 -31.16
N GLN A 293 -0.77 -11.28 -31.92
CA GLN A 293 0.61 -10.89 -32.29
C GLN A 293 1.18 -9.76 -31.42
N SER A 294 0.36 -9.21 -30.54
CA SER A 294 0.70 -8.12 -29.62
C SER A 294 1.39 -8.61 -28.34
N CYS A 295 2.01 -7.69 -27.61
CA CYS A 295 2.58 -7.94 -26.29
C CYS A 295 2.12 -6.89 -25.27
N MET A 296 1.87 -7.32 -24.04
CA MET A 296 1.62 -6.46 -22.89
C MET A 296 2.80 -6.54 -21.92
N ILE A 297 3.37 -5.39 -21.54
CA ILE A 297 4.38 -5.29 -20.48
C ILE A 297 3.71 -4.68 -19.25
N VAL A 298 3.91 -5.30 -18.09
CA VAL A 298 3.37 -4.82 -16.82
C VAL A 298 4.49 -4.64 -15.81
N THR A 299 4.61 -3.46 -15.21
CA THR A 299 5.53 -3.27 -14.08
C THR A 299 4.78 -3.50 -12.77
N THR A 300 5.40 -4.21 -11.84
CA THR A 300 4.76 -4.49 -10.55
C THR A 300 5.75 -4.75 -9.42
N LEU A 301 5.33 -4.51 -8.18
CA LEU A 301 5.98 -5.11 -7.01
C LEU A 301 5.67 -6.60 -6.88
N GLU A 302 4.45 -7.02 -7.23
CA GLU A 302 3.98 -8.39 -7.04
C GLU A 302 2.99 -8.81 -8.15
N ASN A 303 3.08 -10.05 -8.60
CA ASN A 303 2.22 -10.57 -9.66
C ASN A 303 0.86 -11.03 -9.13
N PRO A 304 -0.23 -10.85 -9.90
CA PRO A 304 -1.49 -11.57 -9.69
C PRO A 304 -1.30 -13.08 -9.74
N LYS A 305 -2.23 -13.81 -9.12
CA LYS A 305 -2.18 -15.28 -9.03
C LYS A 305 -2.20 -15.93 -10.42
N GLU A 306 -2.98 -15.38 -11.34
CA GLU A 306 -3.16 -15.88 -12.70
C GLU A 306 -1.89 -15.70 -13.52
N VAL A 307 -1.25 -14.54 -13.40
CA VAL A 307 0.03 -14.26 -14.06
C VAL A 307 1.11 -15.20 -13.52
N SER A 308 1.18 -15.37 -12.20
CA SER A 308 2.14 -16.28 -11.55
C SER A 308 1.93 -17.74 -11.99
N PHE A 309 0.67 -18.16 -12.17
CA PHE A 309 0.31 -19.49 -12.64
C PHE A 309 0.66 -19.73 -14.12
N LEU A 310 0.49 -18.71 -14.97
CA LEU A 310 0.74 -18.81 -16.41
C LEU A 310 2.21 -18.60 -16.79
N ALA A 311 3.00 -17.96 -15.93
CA ALA A 311 4.39 -17.64 -16.20
C ALA A 311 5.28 -18.90 -16.30
N GLY A 312 6.23 -18.88 -17.24
CA GLY A 312 7.21 -19.96 -17.38
C GLY A 312 8.18 -19.77 -18.54
N GLU A 313 9.29 -20.52 -18.51
CA GLU A 313 10.36 -20.38 -19.52
C GLU A 313 9.91 -20.62 -20.95
N GLN A 314 8.98 -21.57 -21.15
CA GLN A 314 8.40 -21.90 -22.47
C GLN A 314 6.96 -21.37 -22.64
N ALA A 315 6.43 -20.66 -21.64
CA ALA A 315 5.09 -20.11 -21.68
C ALA A 315 5.03 -18.78 -22.44
N LYS A 316 3.83 -18.37 -22.87
CA LYS A 316 3.60 -17.05 -23.47
C LYS A 316 3.63 -15.90 -22.45
N VAL A 317 3.60 -16.24 -21.17
CA VAL A 317 3.72 -15.30 -20.06
C VAL A 317 5.13 -15.40 -19.48
N LYS A 318 5.84 -14.28 -19.39
CA LYS A 318 7.20 -14.20 -18.83
C LYS A 318 7.20 -13.28 -17.62
N THR A 319 8.07 -13.59 -16.66
CA THR A 319 8.35 -12.72 -15.52
C THR A 319 9.84 -12.42 -15.50
N LEU A 320 10.18 -11.14 -15.50
CA LEU A 320 11.53 -10.63 -15.34
C LEU A 320 11.70 -10.09 -13.91
N PRO A 321 12.33 -10.84 -13.00
CA PRO A 321 12.69 -10.32 -11.69
C PRO A 321 13.84 -9.30 -11.84
N LEU A 322 13.64 -8.11 -11.30
CA LEU A 322 14.59 -7.00 -11.34
C LEU A 322 15.14 -6.73 -9.94
N THR A 323 16.39 -7.15 -9.73
CA THR A 323 17.16 -6.93 -8.50
C THR A 323 17.92 -5.60 -8.56
N GLY A 324 18.82 -5.33 -7.60
CA GLY A 324 19.76 -4.22 -7.73
C GLY A 324 20.67 -4.36 -8.96
N ILE A 325 21.27 -3.25 -9.37
CA ILE A 325 22.30 -3.20 -10.42
C ILE A 325 23.64 -3.74 -9.87
N ASP A 326 24.49 -4.23 -10.75
CA ASP A 326 25.81 -4.72 -10.38
C ASP A 326 26.73 -3.60 -9.86
N VAL A 327 27.87 -4.02 -9.30
CA VAL A 327 28.82 -3.11 -8.65
C VAL A 327 29.40 -2.10 -9.64
N ASP A 328 29.75 -2.52 -10.86
CA ASP A 328 30.41 -1.65 -11.85
C ASP A 328 29.44 -0.58 -12.39
N ALA A 329 28.20 -0.99 -12.67
CA ALA A 329 27.11 -0.10 -13.05
C ALA A 329 26.76 0.87 -11.92
N ALA A 330 26.73 0.40 -10.67
CA ALA A 330 26.46 1.24 -9.51
C ALA A 330 27.58 2.27 -9.26
N GLN A 331 28.85 1.88 -9.42
CA GLN A 331 29.97 2.82 -9.35
C GLN A 331 29.85 3.91 -10.42
N THR A 332 29.52 3.53 -11.65
CA THR A 332 29.31 4.48 -12.75
C THR A 332 28.19 5.46 -12.45
N MET A 333 27.05 4.96 -11.93
CA MET A 333 25.92 5.81 -11.52
C MET A 333 26.33 6.80 -10.43
N LEU A 334 26.99 6.33 -9.37
CA LEU A 334 27.41 7.18 -8.25
C LEU A 334 28.43 8.26 -8.68
N GLN A 335 29.34 7.94 -9.61
CA GLN A 335 30.27 8.92 -10.20
C GLN A 335 29.53 10.02 -10.96
N GLN A 336 28.48 9.66 -11.72
CA GLN A 336 27.64 10.64 -12.43
C GLN A 336 26.83 11.51 -11.47
N GLU A 337 26.44 10.98 -10.32
CA GLU A 337 25.84 11.75 -9.23
C GLU A 337 26.88 12.64 -8.48
N GLY A 338 28.15 12.59 -8.87
CA GLY A 338 29.22 13.44 -8.34
C GLY A 338 29.84 12.93 -7.04
N LEU A 339 29.78 11.62 -6.77
CA LEU A 339 30.53 10.98 -5.69
C LEU A 339 31.83 10.34 -6.20
N GLU A 340 32.92 10.61 -5.50
CA GLU A 340 34.18 9.90 -5.75
C GLU A 340 34.11 8.47 -5.21
N ILE A 341 34.28 7.50 -6.10
CA ILE A 341 34.33 6.08 -5.75
C ILE A 341 35.76 5.74 -5.35
N ASN A 342 36.02 5.81 -4.06
CA ASN A 342 37.19 5.22 -3.41
C ASN A 342 36.91 3.72 -3.09
N PRO A 343 37.82 2.96 -2.44
CA PRO A 343 37.55 1.58 -2.05
C PRO A 343 36.29 1.39 -1.19
N SER A 344 35.82 2.45 -0.51
CA SER A 344 34.60 2.46 0.30
C SER A 344 33.32 2.49 -0.54
N GLY A 345 33.38 2.84 -1.83
CA GLY A 345 32.21 2.83 -2.73
C GLY A 345 31.59 1.44 -2.89
N ALA A 346 32.40 0.39 -2.95
CA ALA A 346 31.90 -1.00 -2.99
C ALA A 346 31.13 -1.37 -1.71
N ALA A 347 31.58 -0.89 -0.54
CA ALA A 347 30.88 -1.10 0.71
C ALA A 347 29.51 -0.40 0.72
N LEU A 348 29.43 0.83 0.22
CA LEU A 348 28.16 1.56 0.06
C LEU A 348 27.20 0.81 -0.87
N ILE A 349 27.69 0.33 -2.01
CA ILE A 349 26.88 -0.40 -3.00
C ILE A 349 26.32 -1.69 -2.41
N ASN A 350 27.18 -2.48 -1.76
CA ASN A 350 26.76 -3.72 -1.09
C ASN A 350 25.71 -3.44 -0.02
N ARG A 351 25.87 -2.33 0.72
CA ARG A 351 24.98 -1.95 1.82
C ARG A 351 23.56 -1.60 1.35
N TYR A 352 23.43 -0.96 0.19
CA TYR A 352 22.14 -0.68 -0.47
C TYR A 352 21.76 -1.72 -1.54
N GLN A 353 22.52 -2.82 -1.63
CA GLN A 353 22.33 -3.93 -2.57
C GLN A 353 22.08 -3.50 -4.01
N GLY A 354 22.77 -2.45 -4.46
CA GLY A 354 22.63 -1.97 -5.83
C GLY A 354 21.25 -1.38 -6.15
N ASN A 355 20.38 -1.00 -5.20
CA ASN A 355 19.10 -0.37 -5.51
C ASN A 355 19.33 1.04 -6.12
N PRO A 356 18.98 1.30 -7.40
CA PRO A 356 19.26 2.57 -8.07
C PRO A 356 18.70 3.80 -7.35
N SER A 357 17.44 3.77 -6.90
CA SER A 357 16.85 4.93 -6.22
C SER A 357 17.47 5.16 -4.84
N ALA A 358 17.76 4.09 -4.10
CA ALA A 358 18.44 4.22 -2.80
C ALA A 358 19.85 4.79 -2.98
N LEU A 359 20.60 4.31 -3.97
CA LEU A 359 21.94 4.79 -4.29
C LEU A 359 21.96 6.26 -4.71
N LYS A 360 21.02 6.70 -5.56
CA LYS A 360 20.91 8.13 -5.94
C LYS A 360 20.57 9.01 -4.73
N LEU A 361 19.63 8.57 -3.90
CA LEU A 361 19.24 9.31 -2.70
C LEU A 361 20.40 9.43 -1.72
N ILE A 362 21.11 8.33 -1.43
CA ILE A 362 22.24 8.39 -0.51
C ILE A 362 23.42 9.15 -1.10
N ALA A 363 23.64 9.08 -2.42
CA ALA A 363 24.67 9.88 -3.07
C ALA A 363 24.47 11.37 -2.85
N ARG A 364 23.22 11.84 -2.96
CA ARG A 364 22.85 13.21 -2.66
C ARG A 364 23.09 13.56 -1.18
N ILE A 365 22.67 12.71 -0.25
CA ILE A 365 22.85 12.93 1.20
C ILE A 365 24.34 13.02 1.56
N ILE A 366 25.18 12.12 1.03
CA ILE A 366 26.63 12.11 1.29
C ILE A 366 27.28 13.41 0.79
N ARG A 367 26.86 13.91 -0.38
CA ARG A 367 27.37 15.21 -0.88
C ARG A 367 26.91 16.39 -0.03
N GLU A 368 25.65 16.42 0.35
CA GLU A 368 25.04 17.54 1.07
C GLU A 368 25.50 17.62 2.54
N LEU A 369 25.63 16.48 3.24
CA LEU A 369 25.92 16.42 4.67
C LEU A 369 27.37 16.05 5.01
N PHE A 370 28.03 15.24 4.16
CA PHE A 370 29.37 14.71 4.42
C PHE A 370 30.39 15.23 3.39
N HIS A 371 30.03 16.24 2.61
CA HIS A 371 30.89 16.85 1.58
C HIS A 371 31.51 15.83 0.60
N GLY A 372 30.81 14.72 0.32
CA GLY A 372 31.27 13.66 -0.57
C GLY A 372 32.08 12.55 0.12
N ASN A 373 32.28 12.62 1.44
CA ASN A 373 33.06 11.63 2.19
C ASN A 373 32.25 10.35 2.50
N VAL A 374 32.37 9.36 1.62
CA VAL A 374 31.69 8.06 1.77
C VAL A 374 32.16 7.30 3.02
N ALA A 375 33.45 7.39 3.38
CA ALA A 375 33.99 6.64 4.51
C ALA A 375 33.47 7.18 5.85
N GLU A 376 33.35 8.50 5.98
CA GLU A 376 32.73 9.14 7.14
C GLU A 376 31.26 8.78 7.27
N PHE A 377 30.49 8.79 6.16
CA PHE A 377 29.12 8.31 6.18
C PHE A 377 29.02 6.85 6.63
N LEU A 378 29.84 5.96 6.08
CA LEU A 378 29.83 4.53 6.42
C LEU A 378 30.28 4.24 7.86
N ALA A 379 31.01 5.15 8.49
CA ALA A 379 31.34 5.06 9.92
C ALA A 379 30.11 5.26 10.82
N HIS A 380 29.03 5.85 10.28
CA HIS A 380 27.73 5.85 10.93
C HIS A 380 26.96 4.57 10.62
N GLU A 381 26.18 4.11 11.60
CA GLU A 381 25.50 2.82 11.51
C GLU A 381 24.07 2.91 10.93
N ALA A 382 23.52 4.10 10.79
CA ALA A 382 22.18 4.32 10.23
C ALA A 382 22.15 4.25 8.69
N LEU A 383 21.33 3.36 8.13
CA LEU A 383 21.13 3.16 6.69
C LEU A 383 19.74 3.46 6.19
N VAL A 384 18.74 3.21 7.03
CA VAL A 384 17.34 3.34 6.65
C VAL A 384 16.72 4.46 7.46
N PHE A 385 16.63 5.62 6.83
CA PHE A 385 16.07 6.83 7.40
C PHE A 385 15.41 7.69 6.32
N GLY A 386 14.48 8.55 6.73
CA GLY A 386 13.84 9.54 5.84
C GLY A 386 13.23 8.90 4.59
N ASP A 387 13.64 9.36 3.41
CA ASP A 387 13.09 8.87 2.14
C ASP A 387 13.55 7.45 1.76
N ILE A 388 14.60 6.91 2.40
CA ILE A 388 15.04 5.53 2.16
C ILE A 388 14.02 4.54 2.72
N SER A 389 13.43 4.82 3.89
CA SER A 389 12.39 3.94 4.47
C SER A 389 11.18 3.84 3.54
N LYS A 390 10.82 4.94 2.86
CA LYS A 390 9.71 5.00 1.90
C LYS A 390 9.84 4.04 0.73
N LEU A 391 11.07 3.61 0.39
CA LEU A 391 11.30 2.59 -0.65
C LEU A 391 10.82 1.20 -0.20
N ILE A 392 10.77 0.94 1.10
CA ILE A 392 10.34 -0.36 1.67
C ILE A 392 8.91 -0.25 2.25
N ASP A 393 8.47 0.93 2.69
CA ASP A 393 7.13 1.19 3.24
C ASP A 393 6.03 0.60 2.36
N LYS A 394 6.09 0.83 1.04
CA LYS A 394 5.09 0.33 0.10
C LYS A 394 5.02 -1.20 0.09
N ALA A 395 6.14 -1.89 0.23
CA ALA A 395 6.16 -3.35 0.30
C ALA A 395 5.69 -3.84 1.69
N TRP A 396 6.11 -3.18 2.76
CA TRP A 396 5.76 -3.52 4.15
C TRP A 396 4.26 -3.40 4.44
N GLN A 397 3.63 -2.31 4.02
CA GLN A 397 2.18 -2.06 4.20
C GLN A 397 1.30 -3.09 3.50
N ARG A 398 1.86 -3.86 2.57
CA ARG A 398 1.13 -4.87 1.78
C ARG A 398 1.24 -6.27 2.37
N LEU A 399 2.17 -6.49 3.30
CA LEU A 399 2.35 -7.77 3.97
C LEU A 399 1.14 -8.11 4.84
N SER A 400 0.74 -9.37 4.81
CA SER A 400 -0.18 -9.92 5.80
C SER A 400 0.47 -9.99 7.20
N PRO A 401 -0.32 -10.13 8.28
CA PRO A 401 0.21 -10.25 9.63
C PRO A 401 1.23 -11.39 9.77
N LEU A 402 0.97 -12.54 9.15
CA LEU A 402 1.90 -13.67 9.18
C LEU A 402 3.23 -13.33 8.50
N GLU A 403 3.18 -12.63 7.36
CA GLU A 403 4.40 -12.23 6.65
C GLU A 403 5.24 -11.25 7.48
N GLN A 404 4.60 -10.27 8.13
CA GLN A 404 5.29 -9.35 9.04
C GLN A 404 5.92 -10.09 10.22
N GLU A 405 5.22 -11.07 10.81
CA GLU A 405 5.77 -11.90 11.88
C GLU A 405 6.99 -12.72 11.44
N ILE A 406 6.96 -13.29 10.22
CA ILE A 406 8.11 -14.00 9.66
C ILE A 406 9.30 -13.06 9.48
N LEU A 407 9.08 -11.85 8.96
CA LEU A 407 10.15 -10.86 8.79
C LEU A 407 10.72 -10.39 10.13
N ASN A 408 9.86 -10.08 11.10
CA ASN A 408 10.29 -9.74 12.45
C ASN A 408 11.15 -10.85 13.06
N TRP A 409 10.74 -12.10 12.88
CA TRP A 409 11.47 -13.25 13.40
C TRP A 409 12.83 -13.45 12.74
N LEU A 410 12.92 -13.28 11.40
CA LEU A 410 14.19 -13.30 10.67
C LEU A 410 15.17 -12.22 11.17
N VAL A 411 14.69 -11.03 11.51
CA VAL A 411 15.53 -9.99 12.13
C VAL A 411 16.00 -10.40 13.52
N ILE A 412 15.08 -10.87 14.38
CA ILE A 412 15.39 -11.26 15.77
C ILE A 412 16.42 -12.38 15.83
N GLU A 413 16.34 -13.34 14.91
CA GLU A 413 17.30 -14.42 14.82
C GLU A 413 18.65 -13.97 14.28
N GLY A 414 18.68 -12.93 13.43
CA GLY A 414 19.91 -12.30 12.96
C GLY A 414 20.80 -13.20 12.10
N LYS A 415 20.28 -14.35 11.66
CA LYS A 415 20.98 -15.37 10.86
C LYS A 415 20.04 -15.98 9.82
N PRO A 416 20.57 -16.53 8.71
CA PRO A 416 19.77 -17.30 7.76
C PRO A 416 19.12 -18.52 8.44
N MET A 417 17.85 -18.79 8.11
CA MET A 417 17.07 -19.86 8.75
C MET A 417 16.45 -20.81 7.72
N THR A 418 16.31 -22.06 8.10
CA THR A 418 15.55 -23.07 7.36
C THR A 418 14.05 -22.93 7.60
N LEU A 419 13.23 -23.52 6.73
CA LEU A 419 11.76 -23.60 6.92
C LEU A 419 11.38 -24.21 8.28
N GLY A 420 12.11 -25.25 8.71
CA GLY A 420 11.85 -25.95 9.96
C GLY A 420 12.15 -25.11 11.20
N GLU A 421 13.25 -24.36 11.18
CA GLU A 421 13.60 -23.42 12.26
C GLU A 421 12.55 -22.31 12.36
N ILE A 422 12.16 -21.69 11.24
CA ILE A 422 11.10 -20.68 11.21
C ILE A 422 9.80 -21.24 11.81
N GLN A 423 9.41 -22.47 11.43
CA GLN A 423 8.17 -23.07 11.94
C GLN A 423 8.22 -23.38 13.44
N GLN A 424 9.36 -23.84 13.97
CA GLN A 424 9.51 -24.20 15.38
C GLN A 424 9.52 -22.98 16.30
N ASP A 425 10.13 -21.90 15.82
CA ASP A 425 10.40 -20.72 16.64
C ASP A 425 9.28 -19.67 16.57
N LEU A 426 8.45 -19.69 15.52
CA LEU A 426 7.25 -18.86 15.44
C LEU A 426 6.28 -19.20 16.58
N THR A 427 5.88 -18.18 17.34
CA THR A 427 4.88 -18.33 18.41
C THR A 427 3.46 -18.59 17.89
N LEU A 428 3.25 -18.51 16.57
CA LEU A 428 1.96 -18.69 15.92
C LEU A 428 1.77 -20.15 15.52
N ASN A 429 0.61 -20.72 15.83
CA ASN A 429 0.20 -22.03 15.30
C ASN A 429 -0.16 -21.89 13.82
N VAL A 430 0.82 -22.09 12.94
CA VAL A 430 0.64 -22.07 11.48
C VAL A 430 0.93 -23.43 10.87
N SER A 431 0.15 -23.78 9.85
CA SER A 431 0.43 -24.96 9.04
C SER A 431 1.66 -24.71 8.15
N GLN A 432 2.32 -25.80 7.75
CA GLN A 432 3.46 -25.71 6.84
C GLN A 432 3.05 -25.09 5.48
N GLY A 433 1.81 -25.32 5.04
CA GLY A 433 1.27 -24.74 3.80
C GLY A 433 1.15 -23.21 3.88
N GLU A 434 0.57 -22.70 4.97
CA GLU A 434 0.44 -21.24 5.19
C GLU A 434 1.83 -20.56 5.28
N LEU A 435 2.78 -21.20 5.96
CA LEU A 435 4.15 -20.69 6.05
C LEU A 435 4.82 -20.63 4.66
N LEU A 436 4.65 -21.66 3.84
CA LEU A 436 5.19 -21.69 2.48
C LEU A 436 4.55 -20.61 1.60
N GLU A 437 3.23 -20.44 1.65
CA GLU A 437 2.54 -19.38 0.90
C GLU A 437 3.02 -17.98 1.32
N ALA A 438 3.22 -17.75 2.62
CA ALA A 438 3.77 -16.50 3.14
C ALA A 438 5.20 -16.27 2.64
N LEU A 439 6.09 -17.27 2.72
CA LEU A 439 7.47 -17.15 2.21
C LEU A 439 7.52 -16.89 0.70
N ILE A 440 6.68 -17.56 -0.10
CA ILE A 440 6.55 -17.31 -1.53
C ILE A 440 6.13 -15.85 -1.78
N SER A 441 5.12 -15.38 -1.04
CA SER A 441 4.60 -14.02 -1.15
C SER A 441 5.64 -12.95 -0.78
N ILE A 442 6.40 -13.16 0.30
CA ILE A 442 7.52 -12.27 0.70
C ILE A 442 8.61 -12.26 -0.37
N ARG A 443 8.97 -13.44 -0.91
CA ARG A 443 9.97 -13.57 -1.97
C ARG A 443 9.54 -12.85 -3.24
N HIS A 444 8.27 -12.97 -3.63
CA HIS A 444 7.71 -12.25 -4.78
C HIS A 444 7.85 -10.72 -4.62
N ARG A 445 7.78 -10.20 -3.40
CA ARG A 445 7.97 -8.77 -3.12
C ARG A 445 9.44 -8.36 -3.04
N GLY A 446 10.37 -9.30 -3.21
CA GLY A 446 11.82 -9.06 -3.16
C GLY A 446 12.34 -8.77 -1.75
N LEU A 447 11.62 -9.18 -0.70
CA LEU A 447 11.96 -8.86 0.69
C LEU A 447 12.78 -9.95 1.39
N ILE A 448 12.92 -11.14 0.79
CA ILE A 448 13.80 -12.20 1.29
C ILE A 448 14.70 -12.74 0.18
N ALA A 449 15.89 -13.16 0.57
CA ALA A 449 16.77 -13.99 -0.24
C ALA A 449 16.60 -15.46 0.14
N SER A 450 16.90 -16.36 -0.80
CA SER A 450 16.98 -17.78 -0.56
C SER A 450 18.27 -18.33 -1.14
N GLU A 451 19.08 -18.94 -0.30
CA GLU A 451 20.36 -19.53 -0.65
C GLU A 451 20.35 -21.01 -0.31
N THR A 452 21.20 -21.78 -0.98
CA THR A 452 21.37 -23.20 -0.67
C THR A 452 22.71 -23.38 0.05
N ALA A 453 22.66 -23.90 1.28
CA ALA A 453 23.84 -24.28 2.04
C ALA A 453 23.66 -25.70 2.57
N GLU A 454 24.68 -26.55 2.40
CA GLU A 454 24.67 -27.94 2.87
C GLU A 454 23.42 -28.75 2.43
N GLY A 455 22.90 -28.45 1.23
CA GLY A 455 21.70 -29.11 0.68
C GLY A 455 20.37 -28.65 1.29
N LYS A 456 20.37 -27.62 2.15
CA LYS A 456 19.17 -26.99 2.71
C LYS A 456 18.97 -25.59 2.13
N SER A 457 17.70 -25.21 1.96
CA SER A 457 17.34 -23.83 1.65
C SER A 457 17.35 -22.99 2.92
N LEU A 458 18.14 -21.93 2.91
CA LEU A 458 18.22 -20.91 3.95
C LEU A 458 17.55 -19.63 3.46
N PHE A 459 16.72 -19.04 4.30
CA PHE A 459 16.03 -17.78 4.08
C PHE A 459 16.68 -16.70 4.93
N SER A 460 16.95 -15.55 4.31
CA SER A 460 17.58 -14.41 4.97
C SER A 460 16.97 -13.09 4.47
N LEU A 461 17.17 -12.04 5.25
CA LEU A 461 16.77 -10.69 4.89
C LEU A 461 17.91 -9.94 4.20
N PRO A 462 17.63 -9.22 3.10
CA PRO A 462 18.47 -8.15 2.59
C PRO A 462 18.88 -7.15 3.67
N THR A 463 20.11 -6.61 3.64
CA THR A 463 20.62 -5.67 4.66
C THR A 463 19.70 -4.48 4.90
N ILE A 464 19.24 -3.84 3.83
CA ILE A 464 18.33 -2.69 3.92
C ILE A 464 16.96 -3.08 4.49
N VAL A 465 16.49 -4.30 4.22
CA VAL A 465 15.23 -4.83 4.77
C VAL A 465 15.41 -5.19 6.24
N THR A 466 16.53 -5.80 6.63
CA THR A 466 16.87 -6.10 8.03
C THR A 466 16.80 -4.85 8.89
N GLU A 467 17.45 -3.77 8.46
CA GLU A 467 17.47 -2.53 9.24
C GLU A 467 16.09 -1.86 9.26
N TYR A 468 15.38 -1.83 8.13
CA TYR A 468 14.02 -1.32 8.09
C TYR A 468 13.10 -2.05 9.08
N VAL A 469 13.13 -3.38 9.07
CA VAL A 469 12.29 -4.21 9.95
C VAL A 469 12.73 -4.07 11.40
N ALA A 470 14.03 -3.97 11.69
CA ALA A 470 14.53 -3.71 13.04
C ALA A 470 14.02 -2.37 13.57
N ASN A 471 14.13 -1.29 12.80
CA ASN A 471 13.65 0.05 13.18
C ASN A 471 12.13 0.06 13.39
N HIS A 472 11.38 -0.59 12.49
CA HIS A 472 9.94 -0.72 12.63
C HIS A 472 9.55 -1.50 13.90
N LEU A 473 10.27 -2.59 14.18
CA LEU A 473 10.04 -3.41 15.37
C LEU A 473 10.39 -2.66 16.66
N ILE A 474 11.47 -1.87 16.69
CA ILE A 474 11.81 -1.00 17.83
C ILE A 474 10.64 -0.04 18.11
N GLY A 475 10.10 0.62 17.07
CA GLY A 475 8.94 1.51 17.21
C GLY A 475 7.72 0.79 17.79
N GLN A 476 7.39 -0.40 17.27
CA GLN A 476 6.27 -1.23 17.76
C GLN A 476 6.45 -1.70 19.21
N ILE A 477 7.66 -2.10 19.59
CA ILE A 477 7.94 -2.55 20.95
C ILE A 477 7.83 -1.37 21.90
N SER A 478 8.28 -0.19 21.48
CA SER A 478 8.34 0.97 22.36
C SER A 478 7.02 1.75 22.45
N GLY A 479 6.09 1.53 21.50
CA GLY A 479 4.75 2.12 21.49
C GLY A 479 4.65 3.42 20.69
N GLU A 480 5.66 3.75 19.89
CA GLU A 480 5.67 4.89 18.97
C GLU A 480 5.02 4.47 17.64
N ASN A 481 3.68 4.41 17.58
CA ASN A 481 3.00 4.22 16.30
C ASN A 481 2.95 5.54 15.53
N SER A 482 3.81 5.65 14.51
CA SER A 482 3.79 6.59 13.38
C SER A 482 3.92 8.09 13.71
N GLY A 483 5.11 8.63 13.46
CA GLY A 483 5.36 10.07 13.32
C GLY A 483 6.45 10.55 14.26
N ILE A 484 7.55 11.00 13.66
CA ILE A 484 8.60 11.76 14.35
C ILE A 484 7.93 12.87 15.17
N THR A 485 7.99 12.77 16.49
CA THR A 485 8.00 13.92 17.38
C THR A 485 9.12 13.73 18.37
N SER A 486 10.31 14.14 17.95
CA SER A 486 11.31 14.68 18.86
C SER A 486 10.71 15.90 19.56
N THR A 487 10.04 15.69 20.69
CA THR A 487 9.94 16.73 21.71
C THR A 487 11.08 16.52 22.67
N GLU A 488 12.22 17.14 22.34
CA GLU A 488 13.19 17.57 23.35
C GLU A 488 12.47 18.51 24.32
N GLU A 489 11.87 17.98 25.39
CA GLU A 489 11.58 18.79 26.56
C GLU A 489 12.84 18.87 27.41
N SER A 490 13.54 19.98 27.19
CA SER A 490 14.63 20.49 28.01
C SER A 490 14.27 20.50 29.50
N ILE A 491 15.18 19.93 30.30
CA ILE A 491 15.12 19.83 31.76
C ILE A 491 15.23 21.22 32.40
N GLU A 492 14.28 21.58 33.27
CA GLU A 492 14.53 22.53 34.36
C GLU A 492 15.05 21.79 35.59
N LEU A 493 16.20 22.23 36.11
CA LEU A 493 16.79 21.76 37.35
C LEU A 493 15.99 22.30 38.55
N SER A 494 15.11 21.49 39.12
CA SER A 494 14.69 21.66 40.51
C SER A 494 15.41 20.62 41.39
N LEU A 495 16.43 21.08 42.12
CA LEU A 495 16.97 20.36 43.27
C LEU A 495 15.87 20.28 44.35
N SER A 496 15.18 19.15 44.41
CA SER A 496 14.40 18.77 45.58
C SER A 496 14.83 17.38 46.05
N ASN A 497 15.63 17.36 47.11
CA ASN A 497 15.78 16.21 47.98
C ASN A 497 14.40 15.83 48.53
N SER A 498 13.82 14.76 47.99
CA SER A 498 12.79 13.97 48.68
C SER A 498 12.72 12.58 48.05
N ASN A 499 13.16 11.58 48.82
CA ASN A 499 12.99 10.15 48.54
C ASN A 499 11.54 9.88 48.05
N PRO A 500 11.29 9.20 46.91
CA PRO A 500 9.95 8.74 46.62
C PRO A 500 9.75 7.44 47.41
N ALA A 501 8.76 7.40 48.29
CA ALA A 501 8.50 6.19 49.09
C ALA A 501 8.14 4.97 48.22
N PHE A 502 7.62 5.14 47.00
CA PHE A 502 7.28 4.08 46.04
C PHE A 502 7.19 4.64 44.61
N VAL A 503 7.55 3.86 43.59
CA VAL A 503 7.23 4.06 42.17
C VAL A 503 5.77 3.69 41.93
N ASN A 504 4.95 4.60 41.43
CA ASN A 504 3.51 4.38 41.31
C ASN A 504 3.09 3.96 39.89
N LEU A 505 2.83 2.66 39.72
CA LEU A 505 2.50 2.08 38.42
C LEU A 505 1.14 2.55 37.89
N SER A 506 0.17 2.87 38.75
CA SER A 506 -1.08 3.51 38.32
C SER A 506 -0.87 4.87 37.66
N LYS A 507 0.15 5.66 38.04
CA LYS A 507 0.45 6.95 37.39
C LYS A 507 0.98 6.78 35.97
N TRP A 508 1.65 5.67 35.69
CA TRP A 508 2.23 5.42 34.37
C TRP A 508 1.15 5.36 33.28
N SER A 509 -0.06 4.90 33.62
CA SER A 509 -1.24 4.94 32.72
C SER A 509 -1.63 6.34 32.24
N ARG A 510 -1.16 7.39 32.93
CA ARG A 510 -1.39 8.80 32.59
C ARG A 510 -0.12 9.48 32.07
N HIS A 511 0.87 8.70 31.63
CA HIS A 511 2.18 9.17 31.17
C HIS A 511 2.93 10.03 32.18
N ASN A 512 2.73 9.79 33.48
CA ASN A 512 3.47 10.46 34.55
C ASN A 512 4.46 9.46 35.18
N PHE A 513 5.75 9.75 35.08
CA PHE A 513 6.84 8.85 35.44
C PHE A 513 7.76 9.49 36.49
N GLU A 514 8.20 8.68 37.45
CA GLU A 514 9.14 9.08 38.47
C GLU A 514 10.55 9.31 37.90
N ALA A 515 11.36 10.12 38.60
CA ALA A 515 12.71 10.45 38.18
C ALA A 515 13.61 9.21 38.00
N GLY A 516 14.39 9.20 36.90
CA GLY A 516 15.29 8.10 36.55
C GLY A 516 14.65 6.98 35.73
N TRP A 517 13.32 6.98 35.55
CA TRP A 517 12.65 6.07 34.61
C TRP A 517 12.64 6.68 33.21
N GLN A 518 13.17 5.92 32.25
CA GLN A 518 13.40 6.33 30.87
C GLN A 518 12.53 5.50 29.91
N PRO A 519 12.31 6.01 28.67
CA PRO A 519 11.71 5.24 27.59
C PRO A 519 12.53 3.97 27.27
N LEU A 520 11.85 2.91 26.83
CA LEU A 520 12.46 1.61 26.52
C LEU A 520 13.49 1.70 25.39
N GLU A 521 13.30 2.64 24.48
CA GLU A 521 14.16 3.04 23.35
C GLU A 521 15.61 3.22 23.78
N SER A 522 15.83 3.64 25.03
CA SER A 522 17.17 3.82 25.62
C SER A 522 17.99 2.52 25.63
N LEU A 523 17.35 1.34 25.61
CA LEU A 523 18.01 0.02 25.52
C LEU A 523 18.52 -0.33 24.11
N PHE A 524 18.10 0.40 23.08
CA PHE A 524 18.47 0.16 21.68
C PHE A 524 19.52 1.15 21.17
N THR A 525 20.17 1.89 22.07
CA THR A 525 21.14 2.95 21.75
C THR A 525 22.46 2.41 21.19
N SER A 526 22.83 1.17 21.51
CA SER A 526 24.02 0.50 20.97
C SER A 526 23.62 -0.44 19.83
N PRO A 527 24.12 -0.24 18.60
CA PRO A 527 23.75 -1.06 17.44
C PRO A 527 24.00 -2.55 17.62
N ALA A 528 25.10 -2.88 18.28
CA ALA A 528 25.49 -4.26 18.55
C ALA A 528 24.47 -4.98 19.47
N LYS A 529 23.69 -4.22 20.26
CA LYS A 529 22.66 -4.74 21.17
C LYS A 529 21.27 -4.78 20.59
N ILE A 530 21.02 -4.16 19.43
CA ILE A 530 19.68 -4.06 18.86
C ILE A 530 19.03 -5.45 18.77
N LEU A 531 19.72 -6.44 18.18
CA LEU A 531 19.15 -7.78 18.01
C LEU A 531 18.89 -8.53 19.34
N PRO A 532 19.85 -8.63 20.28
CA PRO A 532 19.59 -9.20 21.61
C PRO A 532 18.45 -8.50 22.38
N SER A 533 18.40 -7.17 22.33
CA SER A 533 17.35 -6.38 22.99
C SER A 533 16.00 -6.61 22.31
N LEU A 534 15.94 -6.69 20.97
CA LEU A 534 14.72 -7.02 20.23
C LEU A 534 14.20 -8.40 20.64
N ARG A 535 15.07 -9.42 20.70
CA ARG A 535 14.69 -10.78 21.10
C ARG A 535 14.03 -10.84 22.48
N SER A 536 14.66 -10.19 23.46
CA SER A 536 14.22 -10.23 24.87
C SER A 536 13.00 -9.35 25.16
N THR A 537 12.80 -8.29 24.36
CA THR A 537 11.67 -7.36 24.49
C THR A 537 10.52 -7.66 23.52
N TYR A 538 10.70 -8.54 22.53
CA TYR A 538 9.66 -8.93 21.58
C TYR A 538 8.33 -9.32 22.24
N PRO A 539 8.30 -10.09 23.35
CA PRO A 539 7.04 -10.45 23.99
C PRO A 539 6.35 -9.28 24.72
N LEU A 540 6.93 -8.07 24.71
CA LEU A 540 6.38 -6.85 25.29
C LEU A 540 5.62 -5.98 24.27
N ARG A 541 5.70 -6.32 22.97
CA ARG A 541 5.04 -5.58 21.89
C ARG A 541 3.54 -5.37 22.14
N GLY A 542 3.01 -4.27 21.61
CA GLY A 542 1.60 -3.88 21.71
C GLY A 542 1.41 -2.59 22.50
N ASP A 543 0.42 -1.82 22.06
CA ASP A 543 0.19 -0.43 22.47
C ASP A 543 -0.36 -0.32 23.91
N ASP A 544 -1.06 -1.35 24.39
CA ASP A 544 -1.65 -1.38 25.74
C ASP A 544 -0.62 -1.68 26.85
N THR A 545 0.65 -1.86 26.49
CA THR A 545 1.72 -2.18 27.44
C THR A 545 2.64 -1.00 27.61
N ILE A 546 2.68 -0.44 28.82
CA ILE A 546 3.56 0.66 29.19
C ILE A 546 4.89 0.06 29.63
N LYS A 547 5.99 0.47 29.00
CA LYS A 547 7.34 -0.02 29.32
C LYS A 547 8.22 1.15 29.74
N ARG A 548 8.96 0.97 30.83
CA ARG A 548 9.99 1.91 31.28
C ARG A 548 11.21 1.15 31.76
N CYS A 549 12.38 1.71 31.53
CA CYS A 549 13.63 1.18 32.05
C CYS A 549 14.28 2.19 33.00
N LYS A 550 15.04 1.69 33.98
CA LYS A 550 15.83 2.51 34.90
C LYS A 550 17.26 2.02 34.90
N TYR A 551 18.17 2.92 34.54
CA TYR A 551 19.60 2.67 34.57
C TYR A 551 20.16 2.68 36.00
N PHE A 552 21.10 1.78 36.28
CA PHE A 552 21.86 1.77 37.53
C PHE A 552 23.22 1.06 37.36
N ARG A 553 24.10 1.22 38.36
CA ARG A 553 25.39 0.53 38.43
C ARG A 553 25.47 -0.34 39.68
N LEU A 554 26.06 -1.53 39.55
CA LEU A 554 26.44 -2.38 40.68
C LEU A 554 27.95 -2.63 40.67
N ASN A 555 28.54 -2.80 41.85
CA ASN A 555 29.96 -3.08 41.99
C ASN A 555 30.20 -4.40 42.71
N LYS A 556 31.18 -5.17 42.24
CA LYS A 556 31.64 -6.40 42.90
C LYS A 556 33.16 -6.37 42.98
N GLY A 557 33.69 -5.98 44.14
CA GLY A 557 35.11 -5.73 44.30
C GLY A 557 35.56 -4.56 43.41
N SER A 558 36.45 -4.82 42.45
CA SER A 558 36.92 -3.83 41.45
C SER A 558 36.10 -3.82 40.15
N GLU A 559 35.15 -4.74 39.99
CA GLU A 559 34.32 -4.82 38.79
C GLU A 559 33.07 -3.94 38.95
N THR A 560 32.68 -3.26 37.87
CA THR A 560 31.45 -2.47 37.79
C THR A 560 30.60 -3.01 36.65
N ALA A 561 29.32 -3.24 36.93
CA ALA A 561 28.31 -3.63 35.97
C ALA A 561 27.32 -2.49 35.76
N GLU A 562 27.13 -2.11 34.50
CA GLU A 562 26.12 -1.15 34.09
C GLU A 562 24.87 -1.91 33.64
N LEU A 563 23.73 -1.68 34.31
CA LEU A 563 22.52 -2.48 34.16
C LEU A 563 21.28 -1.59 33.99
N ALA A 564 20.22 -2.16 33.41
CA ALA A 564 18.90 -1.58 33.33
C ALA A 564 17.85 -2.49 33.95
N LEU A 565 17.01 -1.90 34.81
CA LEU A 565 15.79 -2.52 35.32
C LEU A 565 14.65 -2.15 34.39
N LEU A 566 14.11 -3.11 33.65
CA LEU A 566 12.94 -2.91 32.80
C LEU A 566 11.68 -3.37 33.53
N VAL A 567 10.66 -2.51 33.54
CA VAL A 567 9.32 -2.84 34.01
C VAL A 567 8.32 -2.56 32.91
N ALA A 568 7.50 -3.57 32.61
CA ALA A 568 6.41 -3.47 31.66
C ALA A 568 5.09 -3.84 32.34
N ILE A 569 4.08 -3.00 32.16
CA ILE A 569 2.76 -3.16 32.75
C ILE A 569 1.66 -3.09 31.70
N ASN A 570 0.64 -3.94 31.84
CA ASN A 570 -0.59 -3.87 31.05
C ASN A 570 -1.78 -4.12 31.99
N ASN A 571 -2.82 -3.31 31.87
CA ASN A 571 -4.03 -3.44 32.66
C ASN A 571 -4.99 -4.47 32.04
N ASP A 572 -5.26 -5.56 32.75
CA ASP A 572 -6.33 -6.48 32.38
C ASP A 572 -7.69 -5.82 32.68
N SER A 573 -8.70 -6.16 31.90
CA SER A 573 -10.13 -5.79 31.98
C SER A 573 -10.81 -5.88 33.38
N ARG A 574 -10.08 -6.24 34.44
CA ARG A 574 -10.54 -6.48 35.82
C ARG A 574 -9.76 -5.68 36.89
N ASN A 575 -9.17 -4.52 36.56
CA ASN A 575 -8.35 -3.71 37.47
C ASN A 575 -7.14 -4.47 38.05
N LYS A 576 -6.55 -5.38 37.26
CA LYS A 576 -5.33 -6.11 37.63
C LYS A 576 -4.24 -5.75 36.64
N TYR A 577 -3.07 -5.40 37.17
CA TYR A 577 -1.90 -5.12 36.34
C TYR A 577 -1.14 -6.42 36.14
N ASN A 578 -0.93 -6.81 34.88
CA ASN A 578 0.10 -7.79 34.52
C ASN A 578 1.45 -7.07 34.54
N ILE A 579 2.38 -7.55 35.36
CA ILE A 579 3.68 -6.92 35.58
C ILE A 579 4.77 -7.88 35.15
N ARG A 580 5.65 -7.40 34.28
CA ARG A 580 6.86 -8.09 33.86
C ARG A 580 8.08 -7.26 34.23
N VAL A 581 9.08 -7.92 34.80
CA VAL A 581 10.31 -7.30 35.28
C VAL A 581 11.50 -8.04 34.70
N GLN A 582 12.40 -7.31 34.04
CA GLN A 582 13.63 -7.83 33.43
C GLN A 582 14.84 -7.02 33.88
N ILE A 583 16.02 -7.64 33.87
CA ILE A 583 17.31 -6.94 33.92
C ILE A 583 18.02 -7.13 32.59
N HIS A 584 18.58 -6.05 32.07
CA HIS A 584 19.39 -6.00 30.85
C HIS A 584 20.75 -5.38 31.12
N PRO A 585 21.80 -5.77 30.39
CA PRO A 585 23.05 -5.02 30.32
C PRO A 585 22.84 -3.63 29.72
N TRP A 586 23.47 -2.61 30.28
CA TRP A 586 23.47 -1.25 29.72
C TRP A 586 24.76 -0.95 28.93
N GLY A 587 24.76 0.04 28.04
CA GLY A 587 25.92 0.41 27.22
C GLY A 587 26.26 -0.63 26.16
N ASP A 588 27.52 -1.05 26.02
CA ASP A 588 27.97 -2.00 24.98
C ASP A 588 28.13 -3.47 25.46
N ALA A 589 27.92 -3.74 26.74
CA ALA A 589 28.08 -5.10 27.29
C ALA A 589 27.00 -6.08 26.79
N MET A 590 27.36 -7.14 26.06
CA MET A 590 26.37 -8.07 25.46
C MET A 590 25.61 -8.94 26.46
N HIS A 591 26.28 -9.36 27.54
CA HIS A 591 25.75 -10.30 28.51
C HIS A 591 25.73 -9.68 29.90
N LEU A 592 24.84 -10.19 30.75
CA LEU A 592 24.84 -9.89 32.17
C LEU A 592 26.09 -10.49 32.83
N PRO A 593 26.64 -9.83 33.86
CA PRO A 593 27.64 -10.46 34.70
C PRO A 593 27.13 -11.77 35.29
N ASP A 594 28.05 -12.68 35.56
CA ASP A 594 27.70 -13.93 36.23
C ASP A 594 27.19 -13.68 37.65
N SER A 595 26.15 -14.42 38.04
CA SER A 595 25.55 -14.39 39.37
C SER A 595 24.89 -13.06 39.80
N VAL A 596 24.33 -12.28 38.86
CA VAL A 596 23.39 -11.19 39.22
C VAL A 596 22.04 -11.81 39.57
N SER A 597 21.51 -11.54 40.76
CA SER A 597 20.20 -12.07 41.19
C SER A 597 19.12 -10.99 41.12
N LEU A 598 17.99 -11.30 40.51
CA LEU A 598 16.77 -10.51 40.48
C LEU A 598 15.69 -11.17 41.36
N SER A 599 15.24 -10.49 42.41
CA SER A 599 14.30 -11.01 43.40
C SER A 599 13.04 -10.15 43.48
N LEU A 600 11.88 -10.81 43.61
CA LEU A 600 10.58 -10.19 43.89
C LEU A 600 10.25 -10.37 45.38
N LEU A 601 9.94 -9.27 46.06
CA LEU A 601 9.59 -9.24 47.49
C LEU A 601 8.16 -8.71 47.66
N ASN A 602 7.44 -9.21 48.66
CA ASN A 602 6.14 -8.64 49.07
C ASN A 602 6.32 -7.42 49.99
N GLU A 603 5.22 -6.75 50.38
CA GLU A 603 5.24 -5.60 51.30
C GLU A 603 5.92 -5.89 52.66
N ALA A 604 5.92 -7.15 53.11
CA ALA A 604 6.60 -7.57 54.34
C ALA A 604 8.10 -7.85 54.15
N GLY A 605 8.66 -7.63 52.95
CA GLY A 605 10.06 -7.90 52.61
C GLY A 605 10.40 -9.38 52.44
N GLN A 606 9.41 -10.26 52.35
CA GLN A 606 9.64 -11.69 52.10
C GLN A 606 9.88 -11.92 50.60
N VAL A 607 10.96 -12.61 50.27
CA VAL A 607 11.30 -13.00 48.90
C VAL A 607 10.30 -14.05 48.40
N LEU A 608 9.52 -13.68 47.39
CA LEU A 608 8.57 -14.55 46.71
C LEU A 608 9.24 -15.37 45.60
N ARG A 609 10.17 -14.77 44.88
CA ARG A 609 10.87 -15.40 43.75
C ARG A 609 12.24 -14.77 43.52
N THR A 610 13.19 -15.57 43.05
CA THR A 610 14.52 -15.10 42.60
C THR A 610 14.90 -15.80 41.29
N VAL A 611 15.57 -15.07 40.41
CA VAL A 611 16.21 -15.57 39.19
C VAL A 611 17.64 -15.04 39.17
N THR A 612 18.60 -15.85 38.74
CA THR A 612 20.03 -15.50 38.74
C THR A 612 20.61 -15.66 37.34
N SER A 613 21.43 -14.71 36.90
CA SER A 613 22.11 -14.77 35.60
C SER A 613 23.29 -15.72 35.61
N ASN A 614 23.57 -16.29 34.44
CA ASN A 614 24.86 -16.83 34.06
C ASN A 614 25.59 -15.87 33.08
N ALA A 615 26.87 -16.13 32.81
CA ALA A 615 27.71 -15.29 31.94
C ALA A 615 27.30 -15.23 30.44
N GLN A 616 26.32 -16.01 30.01
CA GLN A 616 25.78 -16.03 28.64
C GLN A 616 24.37 -15.42 28.56
N ASP A 617 23.78 -14.98 29.68
CA ASP A 617 22.43 -14.42 29.67
C ASP A 617 22.46 -12.97 29.17
N ASN A 618 21.78 -12.71 28.04
CA ASN A 618 21.55 -11.34 27.55
C ASN A 618 20.54 -10.58 28.42
N CYS A 619 19.69 -11.28 29.14
CA CYS A 619 18.74 -10.73 30.11
C CYS A 619 18.28 -11.80 31.10
N ILE A 620 17.82 -11.40 32.28
CA ILE A 620 17.06 -12.28 33.18
C ILE A 620 15.69 -11.67 33.48
N GLN A 621 14.68 -12.53 33.71
CA GLN A 621 13.30 -12.11 33.86
C GLN A 621 12.62 -12.85 35.03
N LEU A 622 11.85 -12.12 35.84
CA LEU A 622 10.94 -12.73 36.81
C LEU A 622 9.73 -13.38 36.10
N PRO A 623 9.18 -14.49 36.61
CA PRO A 623 7.90 -15.01 36.13
C PRO A 623 6.84 -13.92 36.10
N LEU A 624 6.00 -13.90 35.06
CA LEU A 624 4.89 -12.94 34.96
C LEU A 624 4.02 -13.02 36.23
N PHE A 625 3.79 -11.88 36.87
CA PHE A 625 2.94 -11.79 38.05
C PHE A 625 1.88 -10.71 37.87
N ARG A 626 0.90 -10.71 38.77
CA ARG A 626 -0.22 -9.78 38.76
C ARG A 626 -0.35 -9.10 40.10
N GLY A 627 -0.82 -7.86 40.09
CA GLY A 627 -1.26 -7.21 41.31
C GLY A 627 -2.44 -6.26 41.10
N GLU A 628 -3.10 -5.96 42.20
CA GLU A 628 -4.29 -5.11 42.31
C GLU A 628 -3.91 -3.69 42.79
N THR A 629 -4.72 -2.70 42.44
CA THR A 629 -4.51 -1.32 42.89
C THR A 629 -4.42 -1.24 44.41
N GLY A 630 -3.37 -0.60 44.90
CA GLY A 630 -3.08 -0.47 46.33
C GLY A 630 -2.11 -1.51 46.90
N GLU A 631 -1.82 -2.59 46.16
CA GLU A 631 -0.77 -3.54 46.55
C GLU A 631 0.63 -2.92 46.38
N LYS A 632 1.57 -3.39 47.21
CA LYS A 632 2.98 -2.97 47.18
C LYS A 632 3.89 -4.16 47.09
N PHE A 633 4.97 -4.00 46.35
CA PHE A 633 6.02 -5.00 46.19
C PHE A 633 7.36 -4.31 45.98
N SER A 634 8.44 -5.06 46.16
CA SER A 634 9.79 -4.56 45.88
C SER A 634 10.51 -5.49 44.93
N VAL A 635 11.36 -4.92 44.09
CA VAL A 635 12.30 -5.66 43.26
C VAL A 635 13.70 -5.40 43.81
N GLN A 636 14.41 -6.45 44.17
CA GLN A 636 15.77 -6.38 44.67
C GLN A 636 16.73 -7.03 43.68
N ILE A 637 17.82 -6.34 43.36
CA ILE A 637 18.89 -6.81 42.51
C ILE A 637 20.17 -6.89 43.33
N ASN A 638 20.82 -8.05 43.35
CA ASN A 638 22.08 -8.24 44.07
C ASN A 638 23.19 -8.69 43.12
N TRP A 639 24.40 -8.19 43.34
CA TRP A 639 25.62 -8.68 42.70
C TRP A 639 26.80 -8.54 43.65
N GLY A 640 27.30 -9.68 44.16
CA GLY A 640 28.30 -9.68 45.23
C GLY A 640 27.73 -9.06 46.51
N GLU A 641 28.39 -8.01 47.02
CA GLU A 641 27.96 -7.26 48.20
C GLU A 641 27.09 -6.04 47.86
N SER A 642 26.94 -5.71 46.56
CA SER A 642 26.10 -4.59 46.13
C SER A 642 24.65 -5.02 45.97
N THR A 643 23.74 -4.20 46.50
CA THR A 643 22.30 -4.37 46.38
C THR A 643 21.68 -3.08 45.86
N MET A 644 20.74 -3.21 44.92
CA MET A 644 19.83 -2.16 44.49
C MET A 644 18.41 -2.66 44.72
N GLN A 645 17.55 -1.82 45.27
CA GLN A 645 16.14 -2.17 45.50
C GLN A 645 15.26 -1.03 44.97
N GLU A 646 14.17 -1.41 44.33
CA GLU A 646 13.09 -0.50 43.95
C GLU A 646 11.76 -0.95 44.53
N ASP A 647 11.05 0.01 45.10
CA ASP A 647 9.77 -0.22 45.77
C ASP A 647 8.64 0.30 44.87
N PHE A 648 7.64 -0.54 44.62
CA PHE A 648 6.53 -0.25 43.72
C PHE A 648 5.19 -0.26 44.46
N SER A 649 4.30 0.66 44.07
CA SER A 649 2.89 0.65 44.44
C SER A 649 2.05 0.55 43.17
N ILE A 650 1.06 -0.34 43.16
CA ILE A 650 0.18 -0.56 42.00
C ILE A 650 -0.95 0.45 41.97
#